data_AF-A0A9P7E1C6-F1
#
_entry.id   AF-A0A9P7E1C6-F1
#
_cell.length_a   1.000
_cell.length_b   1.000
_cell.length_c   1.000
_cell.angle_alpha   90.00
_cell.angle_beta   90.00
_cell.angle_gamma   90.00
#
_symmetry.space_group_name_H-M   'P 1'
#
loop_
_entity.id
_entity.type
_entity.pdbx_description
1 polymer ?
#
loop_
_entity_poly.entity_id
_entity_poly.type
_entity_poly.pdbx_seq_one_letter_code
_entity_poly.pdbx_strand_id
1 'polypeptide(L)'
;MLSLTHKAANISIFDQVSRNLASIGCIPLSDYLYSSPSVPAPPAPAPETQFTPKNAPTQHPQPPTPTITKTSVDTVSANAISRLHQTSQRTFGSIEPLKFEFIEEAGQRSKKCILTISRPNGSTRSYATDPVYSRKSDAKSAAATLAIEMGALDFITHGDPEELKLKRGLVLASINSSQNQERTQAEIGSTEHPDGNNAIEQIETCCAEWRGGSIAPHWVALLEPKVGHTQGCALRIELSLHVIKIYASDTIYNTYNEAKAACAEAALREGVLDFIKHGNGQLRPASPQLYSTPSSSDINGVSANKQPPSTLQAFYESLPRPFPESFESKDANELGAPGYMNTLVQNARGGKLTTTFIFTSDGTPGLHGCFLRLDRPTEYRAYLVDPRFPKRADAKAAVCLQALSHGAGDYMRAIGKAVEARVTPLMKTWVNDQVYPVLLSEYNKLRNRHPNFTYEKEKDAFGCTMTLHLAADPTPDQTRIWTVSNDYRNKADAKVAVICTAIEQGAMEFIRFRGKPLPSGYTTLYSLQTFGPESSQKSNGKRKMVEDAHSQSEHEKPTKRQKKAKLEDAATKHGNKKEKGSTHTHGIPEPGIIRAGQTSRKGYVSAPYQPGLGGESGSGTVHPLPQVSLNHIPPVIPDQRFIPHAYSSVQGGYKYPLSAQSFAGASGSGTGFGGGGFTNASGERLDDLSEPEPGEVV
;
A
#
# COMPACT_ATOMS: atom_id res chain seq x y z
N MET A 1 -1.81 62.40 62.83
CA MET A 1 -3.13 61.74 62.74
C MET A 1 -3.18 60.89 61.47
N LEU A 2 -4.07 59.90 61.42
CA LEU A 2 -4.11 58.88 60.36
C LEU A 2 -5.03 59.29 59.20
N SER A 3 -4.70 58.86 58.00
CA SER A 3 -5.66 58.60 56.92
C SER A 3 -5.21 57.34 56.18
N LEU A 4 -6.12 56.39 55.98
CA LEU A 4 -5.79 55.08 55.39
C LEU A 4 -5.78 55.18 53.85
N THR A 5 -4.86 54.47 53.21
CA THR A 5 -4.94 54.11 51.80
C THR A 5 -5.22 52.61 51.67
N HIS A 6 -6.38 52.26 51.11
CA HIS A 6 -6.73 50.85 50.86
C HIS A 6 -5.85 50.28 49.76
N LYS A 7 -4.92 49.40 50.13
CA LYS A 7 -4.07 48.66 49.20
C LYS A 7 -4.82 47.40 48.75
N ALA A 8 -5.50 47.49 47.60
CA ALA A 8 -6.15 46.33 46.99
C ALA A 8 -5.11 45.24 46.70
N ALA A 9 -5.33 44.04 47.23
CA ALA A 9 -4.44 42.91 46.96
C ALA A 9 -4.70 42.39 45.54
N ASN A 10 -3.70 42.53 44.66
CA ASN A 10 -3.68 41.80 43.39
C ASN A 10 -3.53 40.31 43.70
N ILE A 11 -4.66 39.61 43.77
CA ILE A 11 -4.71 38.14 43.75
C ILE A 11 -4.02 37.67 42.47
N SER A 12 -3.12 36.69 42.58
CA SER A 12 -2.44 36.18 41.39
C SER A 12 -3.44 35.50 40.46
N ILE A 13 -3.31 35.71 39.15
CA ILE A 13 -4.08 34.98 38.13
C ILE A 13 -3.93 33.46 38.36
N PHE A 14 -2.75 33.04 38.84
CA PHE A 14 -2.46 31.66 39.24
C PHE A 14 -3.37 31.16 40.37
N ASP A 15 -3.66 31.97 41.39
CA ASP A 15 -4.52 31.60 42.52
C ASP A 15 -6.00 31.46 42.11
N GLN A 16 -6.40 32.22 41.10
CA GLN A 16 -7.76 32.18 40.55
C GLN A 16 -7.95 30.96 39.63
N VAL A 17 -6.96 30.66 38.77
CA VAL A 17 -6.93 29.41 37.99
C VAL A 17 -6.89 28.19 38.92
N SER A 18 -6.05 28.20 39.95
CA SER A 18 -5.93 27.10 40.91
C SER A 18 -7.23 26.85 41.69
N ARG A 19 -7.94 27.92 42.11
CA ARG A 19 -9.27 27.79 42.73
C ARG A 19 -10.33 27.26 41.77
N ASN A 20 -10.33 27.70 40.51
CA ASN A 20 -11.26 27.19 39.51
C ASN A 20 -11.03 25.69 39.23
N LEU A 21 -9.77 25.23 39.17
CA LEU A 21 -9.42 23.82 39.04
C LEU A 21 -9.83 23.01 40.29
N ALA A 22 -9.56 23.52 41.50
CA ALA A 22 -10.01 22.88 42.73
C ALA A 22 -11.55 22.74 42.79
N SER A 23 -12.30 23.73 42.29
CA SER A 23 -13.78 23.70 42.28
C SER A 23 -14.39 22.64 41.36
N ILE A 24 -13.64 22.12 40.38
CA ILE A 24 -14.04 20.99 39.53
C ILE A 24 -13.44 19.65 39.97
N GLY A 25 -12.85 19.59 41.18
CA GLY A 25 -12.31 18.38 41.78
C GLY A 25 -10.86 18.06 41.41
N CYS A 26 -10.11 18.99 40.79
CA CYS A 26 -8.67 18.79 40.59
C CYS A 26 -7.93 18.95 41.92
N ILE A 27 -7.10 17.96 42.27
CA ILE A 27 -6.29 17.94 43.50
C ILE A 27 -4.94 18.63 43.22
N PRO A 28 -4.42 19.50 44.12
CA PRO A 28 -3.07 20.07 43.97
C PRO A 28 -1.98 19.00 43.86
N LEU A 29 -0.89 19.31 43.15
CA LEU A 29 0.23 18.35 42.99
C LEU A 29 0.92 18.02 44.33
N SER A 30 0.96 18.98 45.27
CA SER A 30 1.38 18.74 46.65
C SER A 30 0.56 17.64 47.31
N ASP A 31 -0.76 17.73 47.14
CA ASP A 31 -1.72 16.89 47.83
C ASP A 31 -1.73 15.50 47.18
N TYR A 32 -1.63 15.43 45.85
CA TYR A 32 -1.42 14.15 45.15
C TYR A 32 -0.12 13.43 45.55
N LEU A 33 0.97 14.16 45.85
CA LEU A 33 2.27 13.57 46.22
C LEU A 33 2.43 13.31 47.73
N TYR A 34 1.71 14.02 48.59
CA TYR A 34 1.93 14.01 50.05
C TYR A 34 0.68 13.73 50.91
N SER A 35 -0.53 13.65 50.34
CA SER A 35 -1.70 13.18 51.08
C SER A 35 -1.60 11.68 51.37
N SER A 36 -1.21 11.34 52.59
CA SER A 36 -1.33 9.97 53.10
C SER A 36 -2.81 9.51 53.02
N PRO A 37 -3.11 8.31 52.50
CA PRO A 37 -4.48 7.88 52.24
C PRO A 37 -5.22 7.50 53.54
N SER A 38 -5.76 8.51 54.23
CA SER A 38 -6.73 8.33 55.31
C SER A 38 -8.06 7.85 54.72
N VAL A 39 -8.19 6.52 54.58
CA VAL A 39 -9.38 5.83 54.06
C VAL A 39 -10.66 6.38 54.72
N PRO A 40 -11.55 7.07 53.98
CA PRO A 40 -12.83 7.49 54.52
C PRO A 40 -13.67 6.24 54.84
N ALA A 41 -14.26 6.19 56.03
CA ALA A 41 -15.14 5.09 56.41
C ALA A 41 -16.32 5.00 55.41
N PRO A 42 -16.70 3.79 54.94
CA PRO A 42 -17.73 3.64 53.93
C PRO A 42 -19.09 4.13 54.46
N PRO A 43 -19.83 4.97 53.69
CA PRO A 43 -21.17 5.38 54.08
C PRO A 43 -22.12 4.18 54.09
N ALA A 44 -23.09 4.19 55.01
CA ALA A 44 -24.04 3.09 55.20
C ALA A 44 -24.91 2.84 53.95
N PRO A 45 -25.30 1.58 53.67
CA PRO A 45 -26.08 1.23 52.49
C PRO A 45 -27.50 1.80 52.55
N ALA A 46 -27.92 2.45 51.47
CA ALA A 46 -29.31 2.83 51.22
C ALA A 46 -30.14 1.60 50.75
N PRO A 47 -31.46 1.56 50.99
CA PRO A 47 -32.26 0.35 50.80
C PRO A 47 -32.50 -0.04 49.34
N GLU A 48 -32.60 -1.34 49.09
CA GLU A 48 -32.79 -1.95 47.77
C GLU A 48 -34.21 -1.69 47.19
N THR A 49 -34.31 -0.96 46.09
CA THR A 49 -35.54 -0.96 45.26
C THR A 49 -35.64 -2.24 44.44
N GLN A 50 -36.42 -3.19 44.92
CA GLN A 50 -36.74 -4.44 44.22
C GLN A 50 -37.52 -4.18 42.92
N PHE A 51 -36.91 -4.42 41.77
CA PHE A 51 -37.62 -4.51 40.49
C PHE A 51 -38.04 -5.95 40.22
N THR A 52 -39.35 -6.19 40.15
CA THR A 52 -39.93 -7.51 39.86
C THR A 52 -40.00 -7.77 38.35
N PRO A 53 -39.40 -8.85 37.82
CA PRO A 53 -39.57 -9.23 36.43
C PRO A 53 -40.98 -9.77 36.18
N LYS A 54 -41.68 -9.21 35.21
CA LYS A 54 -43.07 -9.55 34.89
C LYS A 54 -43.13 -10.81 34.01
N ASN A 55 -43.59 -11.92 34.57
CA ASN A 55 -43.76 -13.18 33.84
C ASN A 55 -44.62 -13.02 32.57
N ALA A 56 -44.14 -13.57 31.46
CA ALA A 56 -44.90 -13.78 30.23
C ALA A 56 -44.96 -15.30 29.95
N PRO A 57 -46.11 -15.86 29.53
CA PRO A 57 -46.30 -17.30 29.46
C PRO A 57 -45.60 -17.93 28.25
N THR A 58 -44.85 -19.01 28.50
CA THR A 58 -44.16 -19.82 27.49
C THR A 58 -45.16 -20.49 26.55
N GLN A 59 -45.14 -20.15 25.26
CA GLN A 59 -45.77 -20.99 24.23
C GLN A 59 -44.81 -22.10 23.80
N HIS A 60 -45.32 -23.31 23.71
CA HIS A 60 -44.57 -24.53 23.44
C HIS A 60 -44.79 -24.97 21.98
N PRO A 61 -43.79 -24.92 21.09
CA PRO A 61 -43.89 -25.53 19.76
C PRO A 61 -43.93 -27.06 19.89
N GLN A 62 -44.69 -27.72 19.02
CA GLN A 62 -44.67 -29.17 18.88
C GLN A 62 -43.48 -29.63 18.00
N PRO A 63 -42.93 -30.84 18.22
CA PRO A 63 -41.88 -31.38 17.37
C PRO A 63 -42.44 -31.80 15.99
N PRO A 64 -41.88 -31.36 14.86
CA PRO A 64 -42.27 -31.83 13.53
C PRO A 64 -41.79 -33.26 13.28
N THR A 65 -42.62 -34.07 12.62
CA THR A 65 -42.35 -35.48 12.29
C THR A 65 -41.23 -35.61 11.24
N PRO A 66 -40.27 -36.53 11.39
CA PRO A 66 -39.17 -36.70 10.43
C PRO A 66 -39.67 -37.27 9.09
N THR A 67 -39.89 -36.40 8.12
CA THR A 67 -40.18 -36.79 6.73
C THR A 67 -38.87 -37.06 5.99
N ILE A 68 -38.66 -38.30 5.54
CA ILE A 68 -37.41 -38.72 4.89
C ILE A 68 -37.38 -38.26 3.42
N THR A 69 -37.06 -36.99 3.20
CA THR A 69 -36.78 -36.44 1.86
C THR A 69 -35.39 -36.87 1.40
N LYS A 70 -35.35 -37.82 0.44
CA LYS A 70 -34.13 -38.24 -0.27
C LYS A 70 -33.56 -37.06 -1.07
N THR A 71 -32.60 -36.34 -0.50
CA THR A 71 -32.12 -35.06 -1.04
C THR A 71 -30.61 -35.14 -1.36
N SER A 72 -30.27 -35.02 -2.64
CA SER A 72 -28.92 -34.77 -3.20
C SER A 72 -27.69 -35.19 -2.37
N VAL A 73 -27.22 -36.43 -2.56
CA VAL A 73 -25.91 -36.89 -2.03
C VAL A 73 -24.74 -36.18 -2.76
N ASP A 74 -24.89 -35.95 -4.06
CA ASP A 74 -23.83 -35.51 -4.97
C ASP A 74 -23.21 -34.13 -4.62
N THR A 75 -23.97 -33.24 -3.99
CA THR A 75 -23.48 -31.92 -3.56
C THR A 75 -22.63 -31.97 -2.29
N VAL A 76 -22.87 -32.96 -1.42
CA VAL A 76 -22.06 -33.18 -0.21
C VAL A 76 -20.74 -33.84 -0.59
N SER A 77 -20.79 -34.82 -1.50
CA SER A 77 -19.63 -35.62 -1.88
C SER A 77 -18.60 -34.84 -2.72
N ALA A 78 -19.04 -33.87 -3.52
CA ALA A 78 -18.12 -32.95 -4.24
C ALA A 78 -17.27 -32.09 -3.28
N ASN A 79 -17.84 -31.69 -2.14
CA ASN A 79 -17.18 -30.86 -1.13
C ASN A 79 -16.01 -31.60 -0.44
N ALA A 80 -16.09 -32.93 -0.30
CA ALA A 80 -15.05 -33.75 0.34
C ALA A 80 -13.68 -33.61 -0.35
N ILE A 81 -13.64 -33.63 -1.70
CA ILE A 81 -12.39 -33.48 -2.47
C ILE A 81 -11.80 -32.08 -2.24
N SER A 82 -12.62 -31.03 -2.33
CA SER A 82 -12.18 -29.64 -2.10
C SER A 82 -11.63 -29.42 -0.70
N ARG A 83 -12.25 -30.01 0.33
CA ARG A 83 -11.75 -29.94 1.72
C ARG A 83 -10.39 -30.61 1.89
N LEU A 84 -10.21 -31.82 1.36
CA LEU A 84 -8.90 -32.50 1.42
C LEU A 84 -7.82 -31.70 0.68
N HIS A 85 -8.10 -31.20 -0.52
CA HIS A 85 -7.18 -30.35 -1.28
C HIS A 85 -6.82 -29.07 -0.50
N GLN A 86 -7.81 -28.38 0.09
CA GLN A 86 -7.58 -27.17 0.89
C GLN A 86 -6.72 -27.46 2.13
N THR A 87 -6.96 -28.55 2.85
CA THR A 87 -6.18 -28.91 4.04
C THR A 87 -4.75 -29.37 3.66
N SER A 88 -4.58 -30.16 2.60
CA SER A 88 -3.26 -30.50 2.05
C SER A 88 -2.47 -29.25 1.67
N GLN A 89 -3.08 -28.34 0.91
CA GLN A 89 -2.46 -27.08 0.49
C GLN A 89 -2.09 -26.18 1.68
N ARG A 90 -2.91 -26.19 2.76
CA ARG A 90 -2.65 -25.42 3.99
C ARG A 90 -1.53 -26.03 4.84
N THR A 91 -1.42 -27.35 4.92
CA THR A 91 -0.46 -28.01 5.84
C THR A 91 0.87 -28.41 5.18
N PHE A 92 0.87 -28.73 3.88
CA PHE A 92 2.06 -29.18 3.15
C PHE A 92 2.52 -28.21 2.05
N GLY A 93 1.77 -27.13 1.79
CA GLY A 93 2.06 -26.21 0.69
C GLY A 93 1.79 -26.77 -0.72
N SER A 94 1.34 -28.02 -0.85
CA SER A 94 1.03 -28.69 -2.11
C SER A 94 -0.18 -29.63 -1.96
N ILE A 95 -0.80 -29.99 -3.08
CA ILE A 95 -1.85 -31.03 -3.20
C ILE A 95 -1.31 -32.38 -3.70
N GLU A 96 -0.04 -32.46 -4.11
CA GLU A 96 0.63 -33.70 -4.54
C GLU A 96 0.61 -34.84 -3.50
N PRO A 97 0.61 -34.57 -2.18
CA PRO A 97 0.33 -35.59 -1.15
C PRO A 97 -0.95 -36.40 -1.31
N LEU A 98 -1.91 -35.99 -2.16
CA LEU A 98 -3.20 -36.65 -2.39
C LEU A 98 -3.20 -37.46 -3.71
N LYS A 99 -2.70 -38.70 -3.67
CA LYS A 99 -2.67 -39.58 -4.83
C LYS A 99 -3.98 -40.36 -4.96
N PHE A 100 -4.65 -40.25 -6.11
CA PHE A 100 -5.87 -41.01 -6.42
C PHE A 100 -5.59 -42.04 -7.51
N GLU A 101 -5.73 -43.31 -7.17
CA GLU A 101 -5.57 -44.45 -8.07
C GLU A 101 -6.93 -45.09 -8.39
N PHE A 102 -7.07 -45.66 -9.58
CA PHE A 102 -8.31 -46.30 -10.04
C PHE A 102 -8.04 -47.72 -10.50
N ILE A 103 -8.79 -48.67 -9.92
CA ILE A 103 -8.77 -50.08 -10.30
C ILE A 103 -10.09 -50.37 -11.02
N GLU A 104 -9.99 -50.91 -12.22
CA GLU A 104 -11.11 -51.41 -13.03
C GLU A 104 -11.00 -52.93 -13.07
N GLU A 105 -12.01 -53.62 -12.54
CA GLU A 105 -12.00 -55.07 -12.41
C GLU A 105 -12.55 -55.74 -13.69
N ALA A 106 -11.82 -56.72 -14.22
CA ALA A 106 -11.96 -57.16 -15.60
C ALA A 106 -13.29 -57.89 -15.88
N GLY A 107 -14.30 -57.14 -16.34
CA GLY A 107 -15.55 -57.68 -16.89
C GLY A 107 -16.83 -56.98 -16.43
N GLN A 108 -16.77 -56.10 -15.43
CA GLN A 108 -17.93 -55.36 -14.93
C GLN A 108 -17.75 -53.85 -15.03
N ARG A 109 -18.85 -53.09 -14.93
CA ARG A 109 -18.86 -51.61 -14.96
C ARG A 109 -18.41 -50.96 -13.63
N SER A 110 -17.86 -51.77 -12.72
CA SER A 110 -17.39 -51.41 -11.40
C SER A 110 -16.04 -50.70 -11.44
N LYS A 111 -15.95 -49.56 -10.74
CA LYS A 111 -14.72 -48.79 -10.54
C LYS A 111 -14.45 -48.65 -9.07
N LYS A 112 -13.25 -49.06 -8.67
CA LYS A 112 -12.69 -48.85 -7.33
C LYS A 112 -11.72 -47.68 -7.39
N CYS A 113 -11.78 -46.80 -6.40
CA CYS A 113 -10.78 -45.75 -6.21
C CYS A 113 -10.06 -45.95 -4.86
N ILE A 114 -8.74 -45.76 -4.88
CA ILE A 114 -7.90 -45.71 -3.70
C ILE A 114 -7.34 -44.28 -3.61
N LEU A 115 -7.58 -43.62 -2.48
CA LEU A 115 -6.94 -42.36 -2.13
C LEU A 115 -5.80 -42.65 -1.15
N THR A 116 -4.56 -42.45 -1.57
CA THR A 116 -3.37 -42.48 -0.72
C THR A 116 -2.96 -41.06 -0.34
N ILE A 117 -2.78 -40.83 0.96
CA ILE A 117 -2.35 -39.56 1.54
C ILE A 117 -0.95 -39.76 2.12
N SER A 118 0.04 -39.05 1.59
CA SER A 118 1.45 -39.23 1.94
C SER A 118 2.04 -37.98 2.58
N ARG A 119 2.41 -38.04 3.87
CA ARG A 119 3.04 -36.92 4.58
C ARG A 119 4.54 -36.81 4.25
N PRO A 120 5.14 -35.61 4.31
CA PRO A 120 6.59 -35.42 4.14
C PRO A 120 7.48 -36.18 5.14
N ASN A 121 6.94 -36.66 6.27
CA ASN A 121 7.67 -37.50 7.22
C ASN A 121 7.72 -39.00 6.82
N GLY A 122 7.22 -39.37 5.63
CA GLY A 122 7.17 -40.75 5.15
C GLY A 122 5.95 -41.58 5.62
N SER A 123 5.17 -41.09 6.59
CA SER A 123 3.93 -41.76 7.00
C SER A 123 2.86 -41.63 5.89
N THR A 124 2.14 -42.71 5.61
CA THR A 124 1.10 -42.76 4.58
C THR A 124 -0.15 -43.46 5.09
N ARG A 125 -1.33 -43.03 4.62
CA ARG A 125 -2.60 -43.73 4.84
C ARG A 125 -3.36 -43.85 3.53
N SER A 126 -3.97 -45.01 3.29
CA SER A 126 -4.73 -45.29 2.06
C SER A 126 -6.18 -45.67 2.37
N TYR A 127 -7.11 -45.04 1.66
CA TYR A 127 -8.56 -45.20 1.83
C TYR A 127 -9.14 -45.76 0.53
N ALA A 128 -9.65 -46.98 0.58
CA ALA A 128 -10.09 -47.73 -0.59
C ALA A 128 -11.61 -47.91 -0.60
N THR A 129 -12.24 -47.62 -1.73
CA THR A 129 -13.68 -47.84 -1.93
C THR A 129 -13.98 -49.27 -2.40
N ASP A 130 -15.24 -49.68 -2.26
CA ASP A 130 -15.73 -50.93 -2.87
C ASP A 130 -15.93 -50.79 -4.38
N PRO A 131 -15.77 -51.87 -5.17
CA PRO A 131 -15.93 -51.86 -6.63
C PRO A 131 -17.42 -51.84 -7.02
N VAL A 132 -18.14 -50.78 -6.67
CA VAL A 132 -19.60 -50.64 -6.92
C VAL A 132 -19.93 -49.44 -7.83
N TYR A 133 -19.02 -48.48 -7.96
CA TYR A 133 -19.28 -47.20 -8.65
C TYR A 133 -19.18 -47.33 -10.17
N SER A 134 -20.11 -46.71 -10.90
CA SER A 134 -20.13 -46.77 -12.38
C SER A 134 -19.21 -45.74 -13.06
N ARG A 135 -18.78 -44.70 -12.35
CA ARG A 135 -17.93 -43.59 -12.86
C ARG A 135 -16.73 -43.34 -11.94
N LYS A 136 -15.63 -42.83 -12.51
CA LYS A 136 -14.40 -42.47 -11.76
C LYS A 136 -14.61 -41.26 -10.85
N SER A 137 -15.44 -40.29 -11.27
CA SER A 137 -15.90 -39.18 -10.43
C SER A 137 -16.46 -39.65 -9.11
N ASP A 138 -17.40 -40.60 -9.18
CA ASP A 138 -18.21 -41.04 -8.07
C ASP A 138 -17.35 -41.87 -7.10
N ALA A 139 -16.53 -42.79 -7.63
CA ALA A 139 -15.54 -43.54 -6.85
C ALA A 139 -14.52 -42.60 -6.16
N LYS A 140 -14.03 -41.57 -6.86
CA LYS A 140 -13.08 -40.58 -6.29
C LYS A 140 -13.72 -39.78 -5.15
N SER A 141 -14.96 -39.38 -5.34
CA SER A 141 -15.75 -38.58 -4.39
C SER A 141 -16.13 -39.41 -3.15
N ALA A 142 -16.47 -40.69 -3.34
CA ALA A 142 -16.67 -41.64 -2.24
C ALA A 142 -15.36 -41.91 -1.47
N ALA A 143 -14.22 -42.12 -2.16
CA ALA A 143 -12.92 -42.32 -1.50
C ALA A 143 -12.49 -41.08 -0.68
N ALA A 144 -12.75 -39.88 -1.18
CA ALA A 144 -12.54 -38.63 -0.44
C ALA A 144 -13.47 -38.49 0.77
N THR A 145 -14.72 -38.96 0.67
CA THR A 145 -15.69 -38.91 1.78
C THR A 145 -15.31 -39.91 2.87
N LEU A 146 -15.05 -41.16 2.50
CA LEU A 146 -14.55 -42.24 3.39
C LEU A 146 -13.26 -41.82 4.09
N ALA A 147 -12.33 -41.16 3.40
CA ALA A 147 -11.11 -40.65 4.00
C ALA A 147 -11.40 -39.62 5.11
N ILE A 148 -12.30 -38.65 4.87
CA ILE A 148 -12.71 -37.67 5.89
C ILE A 148 -13.39 -38.37 7.09
N GLU A 149 -14.27 -39.34 6.84
CA GLU A 149 -14.94 -40.13 7.89
C GLU A 149 -13.94 -40.95 8.72
N MET A 150 -12.87 -41.47 8.11
CA MET A 150 -11.76 -42.16 8.77
C MET A 150 -10.67 -41.21 9.34
N GLY A 151 -10.96 -39.92 9.51
CA GLY A 151 -10.07 -38.97 10.17
C GLY A 151 -8.88 -38.49 9.31
N ALA A 152 -8.96 -38.55 7.99
CA ALA A 152 -7.89 -38.10 7.11
C ALA A 152 -7.52 -36.62 7.28
N LEU A 153 -8.46 -35.76 7.71
CA LEU A 153 -8.17 -34.36 7.99
C LEU A 153 -7.20 -34.21 9.18
N ASP A 154 -7.44 -34.96 10.27
CA ASP A 154 -6.55 -34.99 11.43
C ASP A 154 -5.21 -35.66 11.10
N PHE A 155 -5.21 -36.69 10.25
CA PHE A 155 -3.96 -37.26 9.73
C PHE A 155 -3.17 -36.25 8.89
N ILE A 156 -3.84 -35.39 8.10
CA ILE A 156 -3.17 -34.31 7.34
C ILE A 156 -2.63 -33.23 8.28
N THR A 157 -3.36 -32.80 9.30
CA THR A 157 -2.90 -31.71 10.21
C THR A 157 -1.89 -32.22 11.24
N HIS A 158 -2.24 -33.25 12.00
CA HIS A 158 -1.55 -33.67 13.22
C HIS A 158 -0.60 -34.88 13.02
N GLY A 159 -0.84 -35.70 12.00
CA GLY A 159 -0.08 -36.93 11.73
C GLY A 159 -0.75 -38.17 12.32
N ASP A 160 -0.01 -39.27 12.46
CA ASP A 160 -0.55 -40.50 13.05
C ASP A 160 -0.40 -40.51 14.58
N PRO A 161 -1.49 -40.51 15.37
CA PRO A 161 -1.40 -40.53 16.83
C PRO A 161 -0.92 -41.87 17.41
N GLU A 162 -0.86 -42.95 16.63
CA GLU A 162 -0.35 -44.25 17.10
C GLU A 162 1.20 -44.33 17.06
N GLU A 163 1.85 -43.76 16.03
CA GLU A 163 3.32 -43.76 15.95
C GLU A 163 3.97 -43.03 17.14
N LEU A 164 3.30 -41.99 17.66
CA LEU A 164 3.77 -41.24 18.84
C LEU A 164 3.69 -42.02 20.16
N LYS A 165 2.92 -43.12 20.22
CA LYS A 165 2.83 -43.96 21.43
C LYS A 165 3.90 -45.07 21.44
N LEU A 166 4.28 -45.58 20.28
CA LEU A 166 5.14 -46.76 20.14
C LEU A 166 6.63 -46.51 20.39
N LYS A 167 7.07 -45.25 20.59
CA LYS A 167 8.48 -44.88 20.82
C LYS A 167 8.83 -44.52 22.28
N ARG A 168 8.06 -44.98 23.27
CA ARG A 168 8.37 -44.76 24.71
C ARG A 168 8.81 -46.03 25.48
N GLY A 169 9.20 -47.09 24.78
CA GLY A 169 9.73 -48.32 25.36
C GLY A 169 10.79 -48.99 24.49
N LEU A 170 11.75 -49.65 25.15
CA LEU A 170 12.83 -50.45 24.57
C LEU A 170 13.85 -49.70 23.67
N VAL A 171 14.85 -49.10 24.30
CA VAL A 171 16.13 -48.78 23.62
C VAL A 171 16.90 -50.07 23.41
N LEU A 172 17.03 -50.49 22.14
CA LEU A 172 18.07 -51.40 21.69
C LEU A 172 18.85 -50.70 20.57
N ALA A 173 20.16 -50.57 20.74
CA ALA A 173 21.00 -49.80 19.82
C ALA A 173 21.24 -50.55 18.51
N SER A 174 20.81 -49.96 17.40
CA SER A 174 21.16 -50.46 16.06
C SER A 174 22.58 -49.99 15.70
N ILE A 175 23.58 -50.77 16.11
CA ILE A 175 24.95 -50.62 15.63
C ILE A 175 25.04 -51.19 14.21
N ASN A 176 25.29 -50.33 13.21
CA ASN A 176 25.93 -50.56 11.89
C ASN A 176 25.27 -49.75 10.77
N SER A 177 25.96 -48.72 10.27
CA SER A 177 26.04 -48.34 8.83
C SER A 177 26.88 -47.08 8.66
N SER A 178 28.21 -47.21 8.79
CA SER A 178 29.16 -46.11 8.58
C SER A 178 30.18 -46.50 7.50
N GLN A 179 29.96 -46.12 6.25
CA GLN A 179 31.03 -46.08 5.24
C GLN A 179 30.69 -45.21 4.01
N ASN A 180 31.72 -44.53 3.51
CA ASN A 180 31.82 -43.91 2.18
C ASN A 180 30.78 -42.85 1.78
N GLN A 181 30.98 -41.61 2.27
CA GLN A 181 31.00 -40.47 1.35
C GLN A 181 32.16 -39.52 1.68
N GLU A 182 33.37 -39.96 1.32
CA GLU A 182 34.56 -39.11 1.27
C GLU A 182 34.53 -38.30 -0.04
N ARG A 183 34.25 -36.99 0.05
CA ARG A 183 34.52 -36.06 -1.07
C ARG A 183 34.65 -34.60 -0.63
N THR A 184 35.89 -34.12 -0.69
CA THR A 184 36.26 -32.73 -1.02
C THR A 184 35.59 -31.64 -0.18
N GLN A 185 36.16 -31.36 0.98
CA GLN A 185 36.13 -30.00 1.51
C GLN A 185 36.81 -29.07 0.48
N ALA A 186 36.04 -28.11 -0.04
CA ALA A 186 36.60 -26.87 -0.57
C ALA A 186 36.30 -25.79 0.47
N GLU A 187 37.30 -25.01 0.86
CA GLU A 187 37.15 -23.90 1.80
C GLU A 187 36.47 -22.70 1.11
N ILE A 188 35.17 -22.85 0.82
CA ILE A 188 34.29 -21.70 0.66
C ILE A 188 34.00 -21.24 2.08
N GLY A 189 34.63 -20.13 2.50
CA GLY A 189 34.42 -19.56 3.82
C GLY A 189 32.94 -19.30 4.05
N SER A 190 32.32 -20.14 4.88
CA SER A 190 30.89 -20.06 5.21
C SER A 190 30.67 -18.76 5.97
N THR A 191 30.24 -17.73 5.23
CA THR A 191 29.84 -16.45 5.83
C THR A 191 28.78 -16.76 6.87
N GLU A 192 29.06 -16.45 8.13
CA GLU A 192 28.16 -16.68 9.25
C GLU A 192 26.94 -15.76 9.09
N HIS A 193 25.98 -16.21 8.29
CA HIS A 193 24.64 -15.64 8.28
C HIS A 193 24.13 -15.77 9.72
N PRO A 194 23.81 -14.65 10.40
CA PRO A 194 23.36 -14.72 11.78
C PRO A 194 22.11 -15.58 11.84
N ASP A 195 22.11 -16.59 12.71
CA ASP A 195 20.98 -17.50 12.86
C ASP A 195 19.71 -16.70 13.21
N GLY A 196 18.83 -16.48 12.24
CA GLY A 196 17.62 -15.65 12.42
C GLY A 196 16.66 -16.18 13.50
N ASN A 197 16.85 -17.43 13.92
CA ASN A 197 16.23 -18.01 15.12
C ASN A 197 16.62 -17.23 16.40
N ASN A 198 17.88 -16.81 16.53
CA ASN A 198 18.39 -16.01 17.64
C ASN A 198 17.64 -14.67 17.75
N ALA A 199 17.32 -14.03 16.61
CA ALA A 199 16.53 -12.79 16.60
C ALA A 199 15.09 -13.01 17.10
N ILE A 200 14.49 -14.16 16.80
CA ILE A 200 13.17 -14.57 17.32
C ILE A 200 13.26 -14.83 18.84
N GLU A 201 14.25 -15.61 19.27
CA GLU A 201 14.46 -15.98 20.68
C GLU A 201 14.76 -14.76 21.57
N GLN A 202 15.51 -13.76 21.08
CA GLN A 202 15.72 -12.49 21.79
C GLN A 202 14.40 -11.73 22.04
N ILE A 203 13.51 -11.68 21.04
CA ILE A 203 12.20 -11.02 21.15
C ILE A 203 11.29 -11.78 22.12
N GLU A 204 11.21 -13.10 21.97
CA GLU A 204 10.39 -13.98 22.81
C GLU A 204 10.88 -13.98 24.27
N THR A 205 12.20 -13.97 24.50
CA THR A 205 12.84 -13.85 25.83
C THR A 205 12.62 -12.46 26.45
N CYS A 206 12.81 -11.38 25.69
CA CYS A 206 12.63 -10.02 26.22
C CYS A 206 11.17 -9.76 26.63
N CYS A 207 10.19 -10.29 25.89
CA CYS A 207 8.79 -10.31 26.29
C CYS A 207 8.57 -11.07 27.61
N ALA A 208 9.15 -12.27 27.75
CA ALA A 208 9.05 -13.07 28.97
C ALA A 208 9.64 -12.35 30.19
N GLU A 209 10.86 -11.81 30.09
CA GLU A 209 11.57 -11.13 31.16
C GLU A 209 10.92 -9.81 31.58
N TRP A 210 10.71 -8.89 30.64
CA TRP A 210 10.29 -7.52 30.99
C TRP A 210 8.80 -7.40 31.29
N ARG A 211 7.98 -8.33 30.78
CA ARG A 211 6.52 -8.34 30.96
C ARG A 211 6.02 -9.54 31.75
N GLY A 212 6.90 -10.34 32.35
CA GLY A 212 6.54 -11.50 33.17
C GLY A 212 5.68 -12.53 32.43
N GLY A 213 5.87 -12.67 31.12
CA GLY A 213 5.05 -13.53 30.25
C GLY A 213 3.61 -13.05 30.00
N SER A 214 3.19 -11.88 30.50
CA SER A 214 1.83 -11.33 30.27
C SER A 214 1.59 -10.86 28.83
N ILE A 215 2.66 -10.62 28.07
CA ILE A 215 2.65 -10.18 26.67
C ILE A 215 3.46 -11.19 25.86
N ALA A 216 2.86 -11.72 24.79
CA ALA A 216 3.49 -12.65 23.87
C ALA A 216 3.56 -12.03 22.46
N PRO A 217 4.66 -12.22 21.71
CA PRO A 217 4.78 -11.71 20.35
C PRO A 217 3.81 -12.45 19.40
N HIS A 218 2.95 -11.70 18.72
CA HIS A 218 1.94 -12.26 17.83
C HIS A 218 2.39 -12.20 16.37
N TRP A 219 2.78 -13.34 15.83
CA TRP A 219 3.29 -13.51 14.47
C TRP A 219 2.17 -13.86 13.48
N VAL A 220 2.10 -13.16 12.35
CA VAL A 220 1.05 -13.31 11.33
C VAL A 220 1.65 -13.47 9.93
N ALA A 221 1.32 -14.57 9.26
CA ALA A 221 1.71 -14.81 7.88
C ALA A 221 1.05 -13.83 6.91
N LEU A 222 1.87 -13.19 6.07
CA LEU A 222 1.44 -12.32 4.97
C LEU A 222 1.58 -13.10 3.66
N LEU A 223 0.46 -13.39 3.01
CA LEU A 223 0.41 -14.14 1.75
C LEU A 223 -0.09 -13.22 0.64
N GLU A 224 0.75 -12.93 -0.36
CA GLU A 224 0.39 -12.07 -1.48
C GLU A 224 0.04 -12.88 -2.74
N PRO A 225 -1.25 -13.11 -3.05
CA PRO A 225 -1.69 -14.05 -4.11
C PRO A 225 -1.44 -13.54 -5.55
N LYS A 226 -0.61 -12.50 -5.73
CA LYS A 226 -0.24 -11.91 -7.02
C LYS A 226 1.21 -12.17 -7.42
N VAL A 227 2.09 -12.40 -6.44
CA VAL A 227 3.56 -12.42 -6.66
C VAL A 227 4.08 -13.88 -6.74
N GLY A 228 3.23 -14.86 -6.47
CA GLY A 228 3.52 -16.29 -6.58
C GLY A 228 3.29 -16.98 -5.24
N HIS A 229 4.18 -17.89 -4.87
CA HIS A 229 4.20 -18.54 -3.56
C HIS A 229 5.03 -17.76 -2.52
N THR A 230 5.33 -16.48 -2.78
CA THR A 230 6.12 -15.67 -1.86
C THR A 230 5.34 -15.30 -0.60
N GLN A 231 6.08 -15.22 0.51
CA GLN A 231 5.56 -15.06 1.86
C GLN A 231 6.25 -13.89 2.54
N GLY A 232 5.52 -13.18 3.38
CA GLY A 232 6.04 -12.23 4.36
C GLY A 232 5.53 -12.59 5.76
N CYS A 233 6.01 -11.89 6.78
CA CYS A 233 5.52 -12.03 8.15
C CYS A 233 5.33 -10.64 8.76
N ALA A 234 4.32 -10.50 9.62
CA ALA A 234 4.14 -9.35 10.49
C ALA A 234 4.26 -9.79 11.96
N LEU A 235 4.95 -8.98 12.75
CA LEU A 235 5.04 -9.12 14.20
C LEU A 235 4.23 -8.01 14.87
N ARG A 236 3.18 -8.38 15.61
CA ARG A 236 2.48 -7.48 16.54
C ARG A 236 3.06 -7.63 17.95
N ILE A 237 3.54 -6.51 18.50
CA ILE A 237 3.78 -6.34 19.93
C ILE A 237 2.69 -5.41 20.48
N GLU A 238 1.90 -5.92 21.42
CA GLU A 238 0.81 -5.21 22.08
C GLU A 238 1.12 -5.12 23.57
N LEU A 239 1.44 -3.91 24.04
CA LEU A 239 1.77 -3.63 25.45
C LEU A 239 0.54 -3.18 26.25
N SER A 240 -0.48 -2.67 25.53
CA SER A 240 -1.84 -2.43 25.97
C SER A 240 -2.72 -2.17 24.74
N LEU A 241 -4.05 -2.11 24.93
CA LEU A 241 -5.04 -1.78 23.90
C LEU A 241 -4.79 -0.45 23.15
N HIS A 242 -3.87 0.38 23.62
CA HIS A 242 -3.52 1.68 23.02
C HIS A 242 -2.02 1.81 22.68
N VAL A 243 -1.21 0.80 23.02
CA VAL A 243 0.24 0.80 22.82
C VAL A 243 0.62 -0.46 22.03
N ILE A 244 0.40 -0.39 20.72
CA ILE A 244 0.60 -1.48 19.76
C ILE A 244 1.59 -1.01 18.70
N LYS A 245 2.64 -1.79 18.44
CA LYS A 245 3.55 -1.59 17.30
C LYS A 245 3.58 -2.85 16.43
N ILE A 246 3.49 -2.64 15.12
CA ILE A 246 3.56 -3.67 14.10
C ILE A 246 4.88 -3.51 13.35
N TYR A 247 5.59 -4.61 13.16
CA TYR A 247 6.78 -4.75 12.33
C TYR A 247 6.47 -5.73 11.19
N ALA A 248 7.17 -5.67 10.06
CA ALA A 248 6.96 -6.60 8.96
C ALA A 248 8.19 -6.81 8.07
N SER A 249 8.31 -8.02 7.53
CA SER A 249 9.20 -8.33 6.41
C SER A 249 8.52 -8.08 5.05
N ASP A 250 9.30 -8.11 3.96
CA ASP A 250 8.81 -8.02 2.58
C ASP A 250 8.14 -9.34 2.13
N THR A 251 7.21 -9.28 1.17
CA THR A 251 6.52 -10.45 0.59
C THR A 251 7.36 -11.18 -0.48
N ILE A 252 8.62 -11.47 -0.16
CA ILE A 252 9.62 -12.00 -1.10
C ILE A 252 10.23 -13.37 -0.73
N TYR A 253 9.95 -13.89 0.47
CA TYR A 253 10.56 -15.13 0.98
C TYR A 253 9.82 -16.36 0.48
N ASN A 254 10.50 -17.52 0.41
CA ASN A 254 9.89 -18.75 -0.10
C ASN A 254 9.12 -19.49 1.00
N THR A 255 9.59 -19.42 2.25
CA THR A 255 8.94 -20.04 3.42
C THR A 255 8.53 -19.03 4.49
N TYR A 256 7.51 -19.39 5.27
CA TYR A 256 7.08 -18.60 6.42
C TYR A 256 8.18 -18.45 7.49
N ASN A 257 9.08 -19.43 7.62
CA ASN A 257 10.15 -19.39 8.61
C ASN A 257 11.24 -18.38 8.24
N GLU A 258 11.65 -18.33 6.97
CA GLU A 258 12.49 -17.24 6.43
C GLU A 258 11.83 -15.88 6.68
N ALA A 259 10.53 -15.76 6.37
CA ALA A 259 9.79 -14.52 6.54
C ALA A 259 9.67 -14.09 8.01
N LYS A 260 9.51 -15.04 8.95
CA LYS A 260 9.49 -14.80 10.41
C LYS A 260 10.85 -14.32 10.90
N ALA A 261 11.94 -14.99 10.51
CA ALA A 261 13.30 -14.62 10.85
C ALA A 261 13.65 -13.21 10.36
N ALA A 262 13.42 -12.92 9.07
CA ALA A 262 13.64 -11.59 8.51
C ALA A 262 12.77 -10.49 9.17
N CYS A 263 11.55 -10.83 9.59
CA CYS A 263 10.70 -9.91 10.36
C CYS A 263 11.24 -9.66 11.78
N ALA A 264 11.87 -10.66 12.41
CA ALA A 264 12.53 -10.50 13.70
C ALA A 264 13.76 -9.59 13.59
N GLU A 265 14.62 -9.79 12.59
CA GLU A 265 15.78 -8.92 12.31
C GLU A 265 15.37 -7.47 12.00
N ALA A 266 14.32 -7.27 11.20
CA ALA A 266 13.77 -5.95 10.94
C ALA A 266 13.27 -5.28 12.24
N ALA A 267 12.55 -6.04 13.08
CA ALA A 267 12.05 -5.55 14.35
C ALA A 267 13.18 -5.18 15.33
N LEU A 268 14.25 -5.98 15.41
CA LEU A 268 15.45 -5.65 16.19
C LEU A 268 16.10 -4.34 15.71
N ARG A 269 16.27 -4.18 14.40
CA ARG A 269 16.82 -2.96 13.77
C ARG A 269 15.98 -1.70 14.06
N GLU A 270 14.67 -1.87 14.26
CA GLU A 270 13.71 -0.82 14.62
C GLU A 270 13.44 -0.72 16.14
N GLY A 271 14.34 -1.25 16.97
CA GLY A 271 14.27 -1.10 18.43
C GLY A 271 13.11 -1.82 19.10
N VAL A 272 12.71 -3.00 18.61
CA VAL A 272 11.63 -3.78 19.26
C VAL A 272 11.92 -4.16 20.69
N LEU A 273 13.19 -4.40 21.06
CA LEU A 273 13.55 -4.65 22.45
C LEU A 273 13.27 -3.42 23.32
N ASP A 274 13.59 -2.21 22.85
CA ASP A 274 13.37 -0.98 23.62
C ASP A 274 11.88 -0.59 23.66
N PHE A 275 11.11 -0.90 22.61
CA PHE A 275 9.66 -0.85 22.67
C PHE A 275 9.09 -1.85 23.69
N ILE A 276 9.53 -3.12 23.67
CA ILE A 276 9.12 -4.14 24.65
C ILE A 276 9.47 -3.72 26.07
N LYS A 277 10.61 -3.05 26.31
CA LYS A 277 11.00 -2.56 27.64
C LYS A 277 10.22 -1.32 28.07
N HIS A 278 10.11 -0.30 27.20
CA HIS A 278 9.77 1.07 27.59
C HIS A 278 8.56 1.69 26.86
N GLY A 279 7.98 1.02 25.86
CA GLY A 279 6.96 1.60 24.97
C GLY A 279 5.67 2.07 25.65
N ASN A 280 5.37 1.60 26.87
CA ASN A 280 4.25 2.04 27.70
C ASN A 280 4.68 2.88 28.92
N GLY A 281 5.89 3.45 28.92
CA GLY A 281 6.45 4.25 30.02
C GLY A 281 7.06 3.43 31.17
N GLN A 282 7.10 2.10 31.08
CA GLN A 282 7.68 1.24 32.11
C GLN A 282 9.22 1.37 32.16
N LEU A 283 9.77 1.66 33.35
CA LEU A 283 11.22 1.94 33.54
C LEU A 283 12.03 0.76 34.10
N ARG A 284 11.38 -0.31 34.55
CA ARG A 284 12.00 -1.51 35.15
C ARG A 284 11.25 -2.76 34.69
N PRO A 285 11.85 -3.96 34.66
CA PRO A 285 11.10 -5.20 34.41
C PRO A 285 9.90 -5.34 35.35
N ALA A 286 8.82 -5.93 34.86
CA ALA A 286 7.67 -6.26 35.70
C ALA A 286 8.12 -7.26 36.78
N SER A 287 7.83 -6.98 38.06
CA SER A 287 8.14 -7.91 39.14
C SER A 287 7.48 -9.27 38.84
N PRO A 288 8.21 -10.40 38.88
CA PRO A 288 7.63 -11.71 38.58
C PRO A 288 6.42 -11.98 39.47
N GLN A 289 5.22 -11.99 38.89
CA GLN A 289 4.01 -12.25 39.67
C GLN A 289 3.99 -13.72 40.07
N LEU A 290 4.30 -13.97 41.35
CA LEU A 290 4.33 -15.29 41.93
C LEU A 290 2.94 -15.93 41.92
N TYR A 291 2.69 -16.73 40.89
CA TYR A 291 1.65 -17.76 40.84
C TYR A 291 0.21 -17.29 41.11
N SER A 292 -0.13 -16.08 40.68
CA SER A 292 -1.43 -15.88 40.02
C SER A 292 -1.28 -16.34 38.58
N THR A 293 -1.27 -17.66 38.34
CA THR A 293 -1.42 -18.18 36.98
C THR A 293 -2.78 -17.68 36.48
N PRO A 294 -2.84 -16.79 35.48
CA PRO A 294 -4.13 -16.37 34.95
C PRO A 294 -4.84 -17.62 34.45
N SER A 295 -6.11 -17.80 34.80
CA SER A 295 -6.90 -18.95 34.38
C SER A 295 -6.73 -19.07 32.86
N SER A 296 -6.18 -20.21 32.40
CA SER A 296 -5.65 -20.31 31.03
C SER A 296 -6.73 -20.02 29.97
N SER A 297 -7.99 -20.24 30.34
CA SER A 297 -9.23 -19.80 29.72
C SER A 297 -9.24 -18.34 29.24
N ASP A 298 -8.78 -17.39 30.08
CA ASP A 298 -9.25 -16.00 30.02
C ASP A 298 -8.34 -15.06 29.22
N ILE A 299 -7.01 -15.21 29.35
CA ILE A 299 -6.04 -14.31 28.71
C ILE A 299 -5.46 -14.89 27.41
N ASN A 300 -5.25 -16.22 27.35
CA ASN A 300 -4.74 -16.91 26.14
C ASN A 300 -5.71 -17.96 25.57
N GLY A 301 -6.78 -18.32 26.30
CA GLY A 301 -7.70 -19.41 25.94
C GLY A 301 -8.85 -19.04 25.00
N VAL A 302 -9.16 -17.74 24.87
CA VAL A 302 -10.06 -17.23 23.80
C VAL A 302 -9.27 -17.17 22.49
N SER A 303 -9.02 -18.35 21.92
CA SER A 303 -8.50 -18.53 20.55
C SER A 303 -9.17 -17.53 19.60
N ALA A 304 -8.39 -16.77 18.83
CA ALA A 304 -8.86 -15.65 18.02
C ALA A 304 -10.08 -16.01 17.14
N ASN A 305 -10.09 -17.25 16.64
CA ASN A 305 -11.15 -17.94 15.91
C ASN A 305 -12.55 -17.94 16.60
N LYS A 306 -12.64 -17.52 17.86
CA LYS A 306 -13.89 -17.44 18.65
C LYS A 306 -14.44 -16.01 18.81
N GLN A 307 -13.72 -14.96 18.42
CA GLN A 307 -14.28 -13.60 18.55
C GLN A 307 -15.44 -13.41 17.56
N PRO A 308 -16.56 -12.78 17.97
CA PRO A 308 -17.68 -12.55 17.07
C PRO A 308 -17.27 -11.61 15.92
N PRO A 309 -17.86 -11.80 14.72
CA PRO A 309 -17.61 -10.92 13.58
C PRO A 309 -17.89 -9.46 13.93
N SER A 310 -16.96 -8.57 13.61
CA SER A 310 -17.07 -7.15 13.92
C SER A 310 -17.71 -6.38 12.76
N THR A 311 -18.52 -5.38 13.09
CA THR A 311 -18.96 -4.38 12.11
C THR A 311 -17.93 -3.26 12.01
N LEU A 312 -17.87 -2.57 10.86
CA LEU A 312 -16.96 -1.44 10.69
C LEU A 312 -17.22 -0.32 11.71
N GLN A 313 -18.49 -0.08 12.06
CA GLN A 313 -18.87 0.91 13.06
C GLN A 313 -18.44 0.50 14.48
N ALA A 314 -18.68 -0.75 14.91
CA ALA A 314 -18.25 -1.21 16.23
C ALA A 314 -16.71 -1.17 16.38
N PHE A 315 -15.97 -1.46 15.30
CA PHE A 315 -14.53 -1.28 15.27
C PHE A 315 -14.13 0.20 15.41
N TYR A 316 -14.74 1.11 14.64
CA TYR A 316 -14.49 2.55 14.72
C TYR A 316 -14.81 3.14 16.09
N GLU A 317 -15.86 2.66 16.75
CA GLU A 317 -16.23 3.05 18.12
C GLU A 317 -15.21 2.56 19.16
N SER A 318 -14.58 1.40 18.94
CA SER A 318 -13.53 0.84 19.81
C SER A 318 -12.13 1.45 19.66
N LEU A 319 -11.89 2.26 18.62
CA LEU A 319 -10.59 2.91 18.40
C LEU A 319 -10.31 4.03 19.43
N PRO A 320 -9.03 4.33 19.74
CA PRO A 320 -8.66 5.40 20.66
C PRO A 320 -9.26 6.76 20.28
N ARG A 321 -9.70 7.53 21.29
CA ARG A 321 -10.30 8.86 21.12
C ARG A 321 -9.65 9.89 22.06
N PRO A 322 -9.49 11.16 21.65
CA PRO A 322 -9.79 11.70 20.32
C PRO A 322 -8.85 11.14 19.25
N PHE A 323 -9.32 11.10 18.00
CA PHE A 323 -8.43 10.89 16.86
C PHE A 323 -7.51 12.12 16.71
N PRO A 324 -6.26 11.96 16.20
CA PRO A 324 -5.42 13.10 15.81
C PRO A 324 -6.07 13.99 14.74
N GLU A 325 -6.96 13.40 13.94
CA GLU A 325 -7.75 14.08 12.91
C GLU A 325 -9.19 14.32 13.38
N SER A 326 -9.69 15.54 13.19
CA SER A 326 -11.10 15.87 13.39
C SER A 326 -11.92 15.42 12.20
N PHE A 327 -12.73 14.38 12.39
CA PHE A 327 -13.71 13.92 11.41
C PHE A 327 -15.10 14.47 11.76
N GLU A 328 -15.78 15.05 10.77
CA GLU A 328 -17.11 15.66 10.96
C GLU A 328 -18.23 14.61 11.08
N SER A 329 -18.10 13.46 10.40
CA SER A 329 -19.04 12.34 10.52
C SER A 329 -18.71 11.42 11.71
N LYS A 330 -19.77 10.82 12.24
CA LYS A 330 -19.74 9.78 13.29
C LYS A 330 -19.85 8.35 12.73
N ASP A 331 -20.11 8.21 11.42
CA ASP A 331 -20.24 6.90 10.74
C ASP A 331 -18.93 6.54 10.02
N ALA A 332 -18.39 5.37 10.35
CA ALA A 332 -17.18 4.82 9.76
C ALA A 332 -17.26 4.58 8.24
N ASN A 333 -18.47 4.40 7.70
CA ASN A 333 -18.74 4.22 6.28
C ASN A 333 -18.69 5.56 5.54
N GLU A 334 -19.33 6.61 6.09
CA GLU A 334 -19.37 7.95 5.50
C GLU A 334 -17.98 8.58 5.39
N LEU A 335 -17.11 8.34 6.38
CA LEU A 335 -15.73 8.82 6.38
C LEU A 335 -14.89 8.26 5.21
N GLY A 336 -15.26 7.12 4.65
CA GLY A 336 -14.62 6.58 3.44
C GLY A 336 -13.10 6.40 3.57
N ALA A 337 -12.61 5.99 4.74
CA ALA A 337 -11.20 6.09 5.15
C ALA A 337 -10.14 5.63 4.12
N PRO A 338 -10.33 4.56 3.31
CA PRO A 338 -9.39 4.22 2.24
C PRO A 338 -9.24 5.31 1.15
N GLY A 339 -10.30 6.06 0.84
CA GLY A 339 -10.27 7.19 -0.09
C GLY A 339 -9.63 8.43 0.51
N TYR A 340 -9.89 8.70 1.79
CA TYR A 340 -9.22 9.78 2.54
C TYR A 340 -7.71 9.52 2.64
N MET A 341 -7.30 8.31 3.03
CA MET A 341 -5.88 7.94 3.12
C MET A 341 -5.18 7.94 1.74
N ASN A 342 -5.85 7.51 0.67
CA ASN A 342 -5.32 7.70 -0.68
C ASN A 342 -5.10 9.19 -1.00
N THR A 343 -6.03 10.08 -0.61
CA THR A 343 -5.92 11.53 -0.82
C THR A 343 -4.71 12.11 -0.08
N LEU A 344 -4.46 11.67 1.16
CA LEU A 344 -3.24 12.03 1.91
C LEU A 344 -1.97 11.60 1.17
N VAL A 345 -1.92 10.39 0.61
CA VAL A 345 -0.78 9.91 -0.20
C VAL A 345 -0.62 10.72 -1.49
N GLN A 346 -1.71 11.10 -2.18
CA GLN A 346 -1.63 11.97 -3.36
C GLN A 346 -1.17 13.41 -3.02
N ASN A 347 -1.38 13.85 -1.78
CA ASN A 347 -0.85 15.12 -1.26
C ASN A 347 0.63 15.01 -0.86
N ALA A 348 1.06 13.88 -0.29
CA ALA A 348 2.46 13.56 0.01
C ALA A 348 3.33 13.23 -1.22
N ARG A 349 2.83 13.50 -2.44
CA ARG A 349 3.51 13.17 -3.70
C ARG A 349 4.90 13.78 -3.80
N GLY A 350 5.86 12.98 -4.27
CA GLY A 350 7.29 13.30 -4.24
C GLY A 350 8.01 12.66 -3.06
N GLY A 351 7.26 12.16 -2.07
CA GLY A 351 7.80 11.49 -0.89
C GLY A 351 8.25 10.04 -1.09
N LYS A 352 8.07 9.46 -2.29
CA LYS A 352 8.35 8.04 -2.61
C LYS A 352 7.49 7.06 -1.78
N LEU A 353 6.33 7.55 -1.34
CA LEU A 353 5.39 6.87 -0.45
C LEU A 353 4.46 5.93 -1.24
N THR A 354 4.43 4.66 -0.85
CA THR A 354 3.60 3.60 -1.48
C THR A 354 2.76 2.88 -0.42
N THR A 355 1.53 2.50 -0.77
CA THR A 355 0.61 1.82 0.18
C THR A 355 0.30 0.40 -0.27
N THR A 356 0.72 -0.57 0.54
CA THR A 356 0.54 -2.00 0.29
C THR A 356 -0.57 -2.54 1.19
N PHE A 357 -1.52 -3.29 0.64
CA PHE A 357 -2.64 -3.88 1.38
C PHE A 357 -2.66 -5.39 1.17
N ILE A 358 -2.48 -6.16 2.25
CA ILE A 358 -2.50 -7.63 2.24
C ILE A 358 -3.70 -8.08 3.08
N PHE A 359 -4.46 -9.07 2.59
CA PHE A 359 -5.60 -9.61 3.32
C PHE A 359 -5.17 -10.84 4.12
N THR A 360 -5.47 -10.84 5.41
CA THR A 360 -5.09 -11.91 6.34
C THR A 360 -6.29 -12.80 6.70
N SER A 361 -6.01 -14.04 7.07
CA SER A 361 -7.00 -14.98 7.60
C SER A 361 -6.34 -15.93 8.61
N ASP A 362 -6.95 -16.07 9.78
CA ASP A 362 -6.66 -17.04 10.85
C ASP A 362 -6.97 -18.49 10.44
N GLY A 363 -7.88 -18.63 9.46
CA GLY A 363 -8.43 -19.90 9.01
C GLY A 363 -9.90 -20.07 9.32
N THR A 364 -10.54 -19.09 9.97
CA THR A 364 -11.98 -19.00 10.13
C THR A 364 -12.59 -18.64 8.77
N PRO A 365 -13.35 -19.55 8.12
CA PRO A 365 -13.79 -19.35 6.75
C PRO A 365 -14.81 -18.18 6.66
N GLY A 366 -14.58 -17.27 5.71
CA GLY A 366 -15.46 -16.12 5.47
C GLY A 366 -15.15 -14.87 6.31
N LEU A 367 -14.17 -14.92 7.23
CA LEU A 367 -13.65 -13.73 7.89
C LEU A 367 -12.35 -13.23 7.25
N HIS A 368 -12.15 -11.92 7.31
CA HIS A 368 -11.04 -11.23 6.67
C HIS A 368 -10.44 -10.20 7.62
N GLY A 369 -9.11 -10.20 7.69
CA GLY A 369 -8.30 -9.16 8.30
C GLY A 369 -7.58 -8.38 7.22
N CYS A 370 -6.91 -7.29 7.59
CA CYS A 370 -6.10 -6.53 6.65
C CYS A 370 -4.84 -5.98 7.32
N PHE A 371 -3.72 -6.24 6.67
CA PHE A 371 -2.44 -5.61 6.92
C PHE A 371 -2.25 -4.46 5.93
N LEU A 372 -1.83 -3.31 6.44
CA LEU A 372 -1.50 -2.11 5.69
C LEU A 372 -0.05 -1.74 5.97
N ARG A 373 0.73 -1.56 4.90
CA ARG A 373 2.10 -1.04 4.97
C ARG A 373 2.20 0.27 4.19
N LEU A 374 2.82 1.26 4.82
CA LEU A 374 3.16 2.56 4.26
C LEU A 374 4.67 2.57 4.01
N ASP A 375 5.08 2.36 2.77
CA ASP A 375 6.48 2.16 2.38
C ASP A 375 7.10 3.45 1.84
N ARG A 376 8.24 3.86 2.41
CA ARG A 376 9.08 4.98 1.96
C ARG A 376 10.53 4.45 1.80
N PRO A 377 11.43 5.15 1.09
CA PRO A 377 12.86 4.94 1.31
C PRO A 377 13.21 5.08 2.80
N THR A 378 14.14 4.24 3.25
CA THR A 378 14.70 4.14 4.63
C THR A 378 13.73 3.87 5.79
N GLU A 379 12.41 4.04 5.64
CA GLU A 379 11.43 3.76 6.70
C GLU A 379 10.11 3.20 6.15
N TYR A 380 9.36 2.47 6.98
CA TYR A 380 7.98 2.11 6.71
C TYR A 380 7.12 2.28 7.97
N ARG A 381 5.80 2.22 7.82
CA ARG A 381 4.86 2.04 8.95
C ARG A 381 3.88 0.92 8.64
N ALA A 382 3.68 0.02 9.59
CA ALA A 382 2.76 -1.10 9.46
C ALA A 382 1.57 -0.97 10.43
N TYR A 383 0.41 -1.43 9.98
CA TYR A 383 -0.85 -1.48 10.72
C TYR A 383 -1.55 -2.81 10.40
N LEU A 384 -2.23 -3.39 11.39
CA LEU A 384 -2.78 -4.74 11.30
C LEU A 384 -4.12 -4.81 12.04
N VAL A 385 -5.14 -5.25 11.31
CA VAL A 385 -6.47 -5.57 11.84
C VAL A 385 -6.75 -7.06 11.67
N ASP A 386 -7.15 -7.70 12.75
CA ASP A 386 -7.36 -9.15 12.83
C ASP A 386 -8.54 -9.65 11.98
N PRO A 387 -8.57 -10.95 11.63
CA PRO A 387 -9.61 -11.56 10.78
C PRO A 387 -11.01 -11.61 11.41
N ARG A 388 -11.68 -10.45 11.47
CA ARG A 388 -12.98 -10.28 12.12
C ARG A 388 -14.10 -9.77 11.21
N PHE A 389 -13.81 -9.43 9.96
CA PHE A 389 -14.78 -8.76 9.08
C PHE A 389 -15.31 -9.71 7.99
N PRO A 390 -16.63 -9.84 7.80
CA PRO A 390 -17.21 -10.65 6.71
C PRO A 390 -16.92 -10.14 5.29
N LYS A 391 -16.36 -8.93 5.15
CA LYS A 391 -16.02 -8.32 3.85
C LYS A 391 -14.59 -7.79 3.86
N ARG A 392 -13.88 -8.02 2.76
CA ARG A 392 -12.52 -7.45 2.53
C ARG A 392 -12.53 -5.92 2.46
N ALA A 393 -13.61 -5.31 1.98
CA ALA A 393 -13.77 -3.86 1.96
C ALA A 393 -13.80 -3.29 3.38
N ASP A 394 -14.60 -3.89 4.26
CA ASP A 394 -14.77 -3.49 5.66
C ASP A 394 -13.44 -3.71 6.44
N ALA A 395 -12.75 -4.85 6.23
CA ALA A 395 -11.40 -5.07 6.78
C ALA A 395 -10.37 -4.02 6.34
N LYS A 396 -10.40 -3.64 5.05
CA LYS A 396 -9.53 -2.59 4.49
C LYS A 396 -9.87 -1.21 5.04
N ALA A 397 -11.13 -0.90 5.26
CA ALA A 397 -11.55 0.34 5.91
C ALA A 397 -11.11 0.38 7.38
N ALA A 398 -11.26 -0.72 8.11
CA ALA A 398 -10.82 -0.84 9.50
C ALA A 398 -9.32 -0.56 9.68
N VAL A 399 -8.44 -1.17 8.87
CA VAL A 399 -6.99 -0.91 9.01
C VAL A 399 -6.60 0.53 8.61
N CYS A 400 -7.32 1.17 7.68
CA CYS A 400 -7.18 2.61 7.43
C CYS A 400 -7.59 3.43 8.66
N LEU A 401 -8.73 3.15 9.29
CA LEU A 401 -9.19 3.86 10.49
C LEU A 401 -8.22 3.70 11.66
N GLN A 402 -7.69 2.49 11.88
CA GLN A 402 -6.65 2.22 12.87
C GLN A 402 -5.40 3.08 12.58
N ALA A 403 -4.91 3.08 11.34
CA ALA A 403 -3.74 3.87 10.94
C ALA A 403 -3.94 5.38 11.18
N LEU A 404 -5.11 5.93 10.84
CA LEU A 404 -5.44 7.35 11.07
C LEU A 404 -5.55 7.65 12.59
N SER A 405 -6.13 6.76 13.40
CA SER A 405 -6.13 6.90 14.87
C SER A 405 -4.72 6.87 15.47
N HIS A 406 -3.79 6.14 14.84
CA HIS A 406 -2.37 6.07 15.18
C HIS A 406 -1.52 7.16 14.46
N GLY A 407 -2.14 8.25 14.00
CA GLY A 407 -1.42 9.43 13.47
C GLY A 407 -0.80 9.27 12.07
N ALA A 408 -1.23 8.29 11.27
CA ALA A 408 -0.74 8.13 9.89
C ALA A 408 -1.01 9.38 9.02
N GLY A 409 -2.09 10.12 9.27
CA GLY A 409 -2.41 11.35 8.57
C GLY A 409 -1.38 12.46 8.76
N ASP A 410 -0.91 12.67 9.99
CA ASP A 410 0.11 13.67 10.30
C ASP A 410 1.49 13.28 9.77
N TYR A 411 1.81 11.98 9.78
CA TYR A 411 2.99 11.44 9.11
C TYR A 411 2.97 11.74 7.60
N MET A 412 1.86 11.50 6.90
CA MET A 412 1.72 11.83 5.48
C MET A 412 1.77 13.34 5.22
N ARG A 413 1.15 14.17 6.08
CA ARG A 413 1.25 15.64 6.01
C ARG A 413 2.68 16.13 6.21
N ALA A 414 3.43 15.55 7.15
CA ALA A 414 4.83 15.90 7.39
C ALA A 414 5.71 15.58 6.16
N ILE A 415 5.49 14.44 5.50
CA ILE A 415 6.15 14.10 4.23
C ILE A 415 5.81 15.14 3.15
N GLY A 416 4.52 15.45 2.94
CA GLY A 416 4.10 16.45 1.96
C GLY A 416 4.74 17.83 2.20
N LYS A 417 4.72 18.30 3.45
CA LYS A 417 5.37 19.55 3.85
C LYS A 417 6.88 19.53 3.61
N ALA A 418 7.55 18.40 3.86
CA ALA A 418 8.99 18.25 3.61
C ALA A 418 9.34 18.25 2.11
N VAL A 419 8.48 17.69 1.25
CA VAL A 419 8.64 17.78 -0.22
C VAL A 419 8.41 19.21 -0.71
N GLU A 420 7.36 19.88 -0.24
CA GLU A 420 7.06 21.27 -0.64
C GLU A 420 8.12 22.27 -0.16
N ALA A 421 8.77 22.01 0.98
CA ALA A 421 9.89 22.80 1.46
C ALA A 421 11.13 22.77 0.52
N ARG A 422 11.33 21.69 -0.26
CA ARG A 422 12.47 21.58 -1.20
C ARG A 422 12.38 22.55 -2.38
N VAL A 423 11.18 23.02 -2.74
CA VAL A 423 10.98 24.00 -3.82
C VAL A 423 9.96 25.03 -3.38
N THR A 424 10.43 26.00 -2.60
CA THR A 424 9.59 27.08 -2.06
C THR A 424 8.90 27.87 -3.17
N PRO A 425 7.72 28.48 -2.93
CA PRO A 425 7.08 29.38 -3.89
C PRO A 425 8.00 30.50 -4.38
N LEU A 426 8.88 31.02 -3.50
CA LEU A 426 9.87 32.04 -3.84
C LEU A 426 10.85 31.56 -4.93
N MET A 427 11.36 30.32 -4.82
CA MET A 427 12.23 29.72 -5.85
C MET A 427 11.49 29.55 -7.18
N LYS A 428 10.20 29.15 -7.15
CA LYS A 428 9.39 29.02 -8.36
C LYS A 428 9.20 30.36 -9.07
N THR A 429 8.92 31.43 -8.33
CA THR A 429 8.83 32.80 -8.89
C THR A 429 10.19 33.26 -9.43
N TRP A 430 11.26 33.15 -8.63
CA TRP A 430 12.62 33.56 -9.00
C TRP A 430 13.09 32.89 -10.31
N VAL A 431 12.94 31.57 -10.39
CA VAL A 431 13.38 30.81 -11.56
C VAL A 431 12.53 31.13 -12.79
N ASN A 432 11.21 31.16 -12.69
CA ASN A 432 10.37 31.35 -13.88
C ASN A 432 10.37 32.80 -14.39
N ASP A 433 10.38 33.79 -13.49
CA ASP A 433 10.20 35.20 -13.87
C ASP A 433 11.53 35.92 -14.16
N GLN A 434 12.64 35.49 -13.52
CA GLN A 434 13.95 36.15 -13.66
C GLN A 434 15.02 35.23 -14.27
N VAL A 435 15.30 34.09 -13.63
CA VAL A 435 16.53 33.35 -13.94
C VAL A 435 16.43 32.57 -15.25
N TYR A 436 15.36 31.80 -15.47
CA TYR A 436 15.21 30.97 -16.66
C TYR A 436 15.07 31.76 -17.96
N PRO A 437 14.34 32.90 -18.02
CA PRO A 437 14.33 33.77 -19.19
C PRO A 437 15.74 34.32 -19.53
N VAL A 438 16.51 34.72 -18.51
CA VAL A 438 17.86 35.26 -18.70
C VAL A 438 18.85 34.16 -19.11
N LEU A 439 18.82 33.00 -18.46
CA LEU A 439 19.58 31.80 -18.84
C LEU A 439 19.33 31.42 -20.30
N LEU A 440 18.06 31.38 -20.72
CA LEU A 440 17.67 31.11 -22.09
C LEU A 440 18.15 32.21 -23.06
N SER A 441 18.11 33.48 -22.65
CA SER A 441 18.60 34.61 -23.47
C SER A 441 20.11 34.55 -23.71
N GLU A 442 20.90 34.12 -22.73
CA GLU A 442 22.35 33.93 -22.87
C GLU A 442 22.66 32.67 -23.68
N TYR A 443 21.97 31.56 -23.41
CA TYR A 443 22.21 30.28 -24.09
C TYR A 443 21.83 30.32 -25.60
N ASN A 444 20.84 31.14 -25.99
CA ASN A 444 20.54 31.39 -27.40
C ASN A 444 21.70 32.06 -28.15
N LYS A 445 22.57 32.84 -27.49
CA LYS A 445 23.79 33.42 -28.08
C LYS A 445 24.86 32.36 -28.43
N LEU A 446 24.58 31.07 -28.16
CA LEU A 446 25.42 29.92 -28.52
C LEU A 446 24.98 29.21 -29.81
N ARG A 447 24.11 29.83 -30.63
CA ARG A 447 23.42 29.30 -31.86
C ARG A 447 21.99 28.76 -31.62
N ASN A 448 21.10 29.58 -31.05
CA ASN A 448 19.66 29.29 -30.92
C ASN A 448 19.35 27.93 -30.25
N ARG A 449 20.04 27.64 -29.14
CA ARG A 449 19.90 26.40 -28.38
C ARG A 449 19.04 26.61 -27.14
N HIS A 450 18.40 25.53 -26.68
CA HIS A 450 17.67 25.46 -25.41
C HIS A 450 18.40 24.51 -24.45
N PRO A 451 18.46 24.80 -23.13
CA PRO A 451 19.01 23.86 -22.16
C PRO A 451 18.26 22.52 -22.25
N ASN A 452 19.00 21.41 -22.29
CA ASN A 452 18.39 20.09 -22.33
C ASN A 452 17.96 19.70 -20.91
N PHE A 453 16.76 19.12 -20.76
CA PHE A 453 16.22 18.65 -19.49
C PHE A 453 15.76 17.21 -19.63
N THR A 454 16.53 16.27 -19.12
CA THR A 454 16.09 14.87 -18.94
C THR A 454 15.41 14.73 -17.57
N TYR A 455 14.34 13.93 -17.52
CA TYR A 455 13.53 13.75 -16.33
C TYR A 455 13.46 12.26 -15.98
N GLU A 456 13.97 11.92 -14.81
CA GLU A 456 13.80 10.60 -14.23
C GLU A 456 12.54 10.58 -13.33
N LYS A 457 11.98 9.39 -13.11
CA LYS A 457 10.82 9.20 -12.23
C LYS A 457 10.96 7.91 -11.44
N GLU A 458 10.99 8.04 -10.12
CA GLU A 458 11.05 6.92 -9.18
C GLU A 458 9.76 6.90 -8.36
N LYS A 459 9.06 5.76 -8.35
CA LYS A 459 7.70 5.63 -7.75
C LYS A 459 6.75 6.75 -8.20
N ASP A 460 6.45 7.73 -7.35
CA ASP A 460 5.56 8.88 -7.57
C ASP A 460 6.31 10.22 -7.75
N ALA A 461 7.64 10.20 -7.59
CA ALA A 461 8.51 11.35 -7.45
C ALA A 461 9.42 11.53 -8.68
N PHE A 462 9.90 12.75 -8.90
CA PHE A 462 10.63 13.14 -10.12
C PHE A 462 12.02 13.69 -9.81
N GLY A 463 13.00 13.31 -10.62
CA GLY A 463 14.32 13.96 -10.69
C GLY A 463 14.44 14.79 -11.95
N CYS A 464 15.51 15.58 -12.04
CA CYS A 464 15.84 16.28 -13.28
C CYS A 464 17.34 16.47 -13.43
N THR A 465 17.82 16.20 -14.64
CA THR A 465 19.17 16.54 -15.09
C THR A 465 19.07 17.65 -16.14
N MET A 466 19.80 18.74 -15.93
CA MET A 466 19.97 19.81 -16.92
C MET A 466 21.36 19.70 -17.55
N THR A 467 21.42 19.75 -18.89
CA THR A 467 22.67 19.72 -19.64
C THR A 467 22.81 20.95 -20.54
N LEU A 468 24.00 21.59 -20.47
CA LEU A 468 24.41 22.70 -21.33
C LEU A 468 25.63 22.28 -22.17
N HIS A 469 25.60 22.58 -23.46
CA HIS A 469 26.64 22.27 -24.44
C HIS A 469 27.03 23.53 -25.23
N LEU A 470 28.29 23.95 -25.13
CA LEU A 470 28.76 25.22 -25.71
C LEU A 470 29.03 25.18 -27.22
N ALA A 471 29.25 23.98 -27.80
CA ALA A 471 29.56 23.76 -29.21
C ALA A 471 28.66 22.69 -29.85
N ALA A 472 28.72 22.54 -31.17
CA ALA A 472 27.93 21.56 -31.92
C ALA A 472 28.19 20.14 -31.42
N ASP A 473 29.48 19.78 -31.44
CA ASP A 473 30.08 18.53 -30.99
C ASP A 473 30.97 18.90 -29.78
N PRO A 474 30.40 18.96 -28.56
CA PRO A 474 31.06 19.58 -27.41
C PRO A 474 32.12 18.65 -26.81
N THR A 475 33.30 19.20 -26.50
CA THR A 475 34.27 18.52 -25.63
C THR A 475 33.72 18.35 -24.20
N PRO A 476 34.34 17.52 -23.35
CA PRO A 476 33.95 17.40 -21.94
C PRO A 476 33.91 18.76 -21.22
N ASP A 477 34.92 19.62 -21.42
CA ASP A 477 34.97 20.97 -20.83
C ASP A 477 33.88 21.91 -21.34
N GLN A 478 33.35 21.64 -22.54
CA GLN A 478 32.26 22.37 -23.18
C GLN A 478 30.88 21.80 -22.84
N THR A 479 30.82 20.79 -21.98
CA THR A 479 29.58 20.20 -21.45
C THR A 479 29.53 20.37 -19.94
N ARG A 480 28.41 20.84 -19.41
CA ARG A 480 28.12 20.79 -17.97
C ARG A 480 26.75 20.18 -17.74
N ILE A 481 26.70 19.35 -16.70
CA ILE A 481 25.56 18.53 -16.31
C ILE A 481 25.31 18.81 -14.83
N TRP A 482 24.06 19.11 -14.51
CA TRP A 482 23.58 19.27 -13.13
C TRP A 482 22.41 18.32 -12.92
N THR A 483 22.38 17.59 -11.81
CA THR A 483 21.33 16.62 -11.51
C THR A 483 20.79 16.89 -10.11
N VAL A 484 19.47 16.82 -9.95
CA VAL A 484 18.80 16.80 -8.64
C VAL A 484 18.07 15.47 -8.45
N SER A 485 18.10 14.95 -7.21
CA SER A 485 17.54 13.65 -6.84
C SER A 485 16.04 13.53 -7.11
N ASN A 486 15.54 12.30 -7.14
CA ASN A 486 14.18 11.99 -7.55
C ASN A 486 13.11 12.30 -6.48
N ASP A 487 13.21 13.44 -5.79
CA ASP A 487 12.47 13.72 -4.55
C ASP A 487 11.44 14.86 -4.69
N TYR A 488 11.06 15.20 -5.92
CA TYR A 488 10.18 16.33 -6.22
C TYR A 488 8.77 15.88 -6.66
N ARG A 489 7.75 16.62 -6.24
CA ARG A 489 6.32 16.34 -6.46
C ARG A 489 5.90 16.23 -7.93
N ASN A 490 6.62 16.90 -8.84
CA ASN A 490 6.34 16.95 -10.27
C ASN A 490 7.56 17.43 -11.07
N LYS A 491 7.51 17.29 -12.41
CA LYS A 491 8.59 17.72 -13.31
C LYS A 491 8.90 19.22 -13.29
N ALA A 492 7.92 20.10 -13.04
CA ALA A 492 8.17 21.54 -13.00
C ALA A 492 8.98 21.92 -11.76
N ASP A 493 8.68 21.32 -10.62
CA ASP A 493 9.43 21.53 -9.38
C ASP A 493 10.85 20.96 -9.47
N ALA A 494 11.03 19.76 -10.04
CA ALA A 494 12.35 19.21 -10.34
C ALA A 494 13.16 20.10 -11.30
N LYS A 495 12.50 20.71 -12.30
CA LYS A 495 13.11 21.67 -13.23
C LYS A 495 13.54 22.96 -12.51
N VAL A 496 12.70 23.50 -11.62
CA VAL A 496 13.05 24.68 -10.81
C VAL A 496 14.27 24.38 -9.93
N ALA A 497 14.27 23.23 -9.25
CA ALA A 497 15.39 22.82 -8.39
C ALA A 497 16.71 22.70 -9.15
N VAL A 498 16.75 21.98 -10.29
CA VAL A 498 18.00 21.84 -11.06
C VAL A 498 18.48 23.17 -11.66
N ILE A 499 17.58 24.11 -11.97
CA ILE A 499 17.97 25.47 -12.37
C ILE A 499 18.57 26.22 -11.18
N CYS A 500 17.99 26.18 -9.97
CA CYS A 500 18.60 26.79 -8.78
C CYS A 500 20.02 26.27 -8.57
N THR A 501 20.18 24.95 -8.47
CA THR A 501 21.49 24.30 -8.23
C THR A 501 22.51 24.62 -9.33
N ALA A 502 22.10 24.63 -10.60
CA ALA A 502 23.01 24.96 -11.70
C ALA A 502 23.46 26.42 -11.68
N ILE A 503 22.58 27.34 -11.29
CA ILE A 503 22.86 28.78 -11.25
C ILE A 503 23.75 29.12 -10.05
N GLU A 504 23.50 28.50 -8.89
CA GLU A 504 24.39 28.54 -7.72
C GLU A 504 25.79 27.97 -8.03
N GLN A 505 25.86 26.98 -8.92
CA GLN A 505 27.12 26.41 -9.44
C GLN A 505 27.64 27.10 -10.72
N GLY A 506 27.20 28.34 -11.01
CA GLY A 506 27.81 29.20 -12.04
C GLY A 506 27.44 28.86 -13.49
N ALA A 507 26.28 28.26 -13.76
CA ALA A 507 25.83 27.96 -15.13
C ALA A 507 25.71 29.21 -16.04
N MET A 508 25.41 30.39 -15.48
CA MET A 508 25.39 31.66 -16.23
C MET A 508 26.80 32.04 -16.69
N GLU A 509 27.77 31.92 -15.80
CA GLU A 509 29.18 32.23 -16.02
C GLU A 509 29.80 31.24 -17.01
N PHE A 510 29.48 29.95 -16.89
CA PHE A 510 29.86 28.92 -17.86
C PHE A 510 29.44 29.27 -19.30
N ILE A 511 28.20 29.77 -19.48
CA ILE A 511 27.69 30.25 -20.78
C ILE A 511 28.43 31.52 -21.21
N ARG A 512 28.51 32.54 -20.34
CA ARG A 512 29.07 33.86 -20.65
C ARG A 512 30.54 33.81 -21.02
N PHE A 513 31.35 33.09 -20.24
CA PHE A 513 32.79 32.94 -20.45
C PHE A 513 33.15 31.76 -21.36
N ARG A 514 32.14 31.07 -21.93
CA ARG A 514 32.32 29.94 -22.86
C ARG A 514 33.22 28.84 -22.28
N GLY A 515 32.96 28.46 -21.02
CA GLY A 515 33.70 27.42 -20.29
C GLY A 515 35.08 27.85 -19.75
N LYS A 516 35.54 29.07 -20.05
CA LYS A 516 36.76 29.63 -19.44
C LYS A 516 36.56 29.96 -17.95
N PRO A 517 37.62 29.96 -17.13
CA PRO A 517 37.54 30.40 -15.73
C PRO A 517 37.02 31.84 -15.64
N LEU A 518 36.35 32.14 -14.52
CA LEU A 518 35.81 33.47 -14.24
C LEU A 518 36.95 34.50 -14.14
N PRO A 519 36.80 35.71 -14.70
CA PRO A 519 37.78 36.78 -14.50
C PRO A 519 37.94 37.15 -13.02
N SER A 520 39.18 37.43 -12.60
CA SER A 520 39.48 37.86 -11.23
C SER A 520 38.64 39.07 -10.83
N GLY A 521 37.92 38.96 -9.70
CA GLY A 521 37.02 40.00 -9.20
C GLY A 521 35.59 39.97 -9.77
N TYR A 522 35.24 39.01 -10.64
CA TYR A 522 33.84 38.85 -11.07
C TYR A 522 32.95 38.35 -9.92
N THR A 523 31.84 39.05 -9.65
CA THR A 523 30.81 38.65 -8.67
C THR A 523 29.57 38.13 -9.39
N THR A 524 29.04 36.99 -8.97
CA THR A 524 27.81 36.42 -9.52
C THR A 524 26.59 37.24 -9.10
N LEU A 525 25.79 37.68 -10.07
CA LEU A 525 24.59 38.50 -9.83
C LEU A 525 23.33 37.68 -9.52
N TYR A 526 23.39 36.35 -9.68
CA TYR A 526 22.24 35.46 -9.57
C TYR A 526 22.35 34.60 -8.31
N SER A 527 22.05 35.20 -7.16
CA SER A 527 21.87 34.48 -5.90
C SER A 527 20.42 34.59 -5.44
N LEU A 528 19.85 33.48 -4.95
CA LEU A 528 18.52 33.47 -4.32
C LEU A 528 18.46 34.44 -3.12
N GLN A 529 19.59 34.67 -2.43
CA GLN A 529 19.68 35.62 -1.31
C GLN A 529 19.53 37.08 -1.74
N THR A 530 19.88 37.42 -2.98
CA THR A 530 19.70 38.79 -3.53
C THR A 530 18.29 39.05 -4.06
N PHE A 531 17.46 38.01 -4.20
CA PHE A 531 16.09 38.12 -4.70
C PHE A 531 15.10 38.51 -3.57
N GLY A 532 15.08 39.79 -3.22
CA GLY A 532 14.02 40.34 -2.37
C GLY A 532 12.67 40.35 -3.11
N PRO A 533 11.60 39.70 -2.60
CA PRO A 533 10.34 39.53 -3.32
C PRO A 533 9.64 40.85 -3.67
N GLU A 534 9.84 41.90 -2.87
CA GLU A 534 9.32 43.25 -3.15
C GLU A 534 9.78 43.85 -4.49
N SER A 535 10.93 43.41 -5.02
CA SER A 535 11.46 43.89 -6.30
C SER A 535 10.53 43.54 -7.48
N SER A 536 9.85 42.40 -7.40
CA SER A 536 9.00 41.88 -8.48
C SER A 536 7.69 42.66 -8.66
N GLN A 537 7.09 43.14 -7.58
CA GLN A 537 5.77 43.79 -7.63
C GLN A 537 5.79 45.18 -8.28
N LYS A 538 6.94 45.88 -8.26
CA LYS A 538 7.03 47.29 -8.67
C LYS A 538 7.20 47.51 -10.18
N SER A 539 7.53 46.48 -10.97
CA SER A 539 7.81 46.60 -12.41
C SER A 539 6.57 46.50 -13.31
N ASN A 540 5.66 45.56 -13.03
CA ASN A 540 4.52 45.26 -13.91
C ASN A 540 3.38 46.28 -13.89
N GLY A 541 3.38 47.25 -12.96
CA GLY A 541 2.28 48.21 -12.79
C GLY A 541 2.20 49.35 -13.81
N LYS A 542 3.24 49.60 -14.63
CA LYS A 542 3.37 50.83 -15.46
C LYS A 542 3.11 50.65 -16.97
N ARG A 543 2.16 49.78 -17.37
CA ARG A 543 1.76 49.62 -18.78
C ARG A 543 0.24 49.63 -19.06
N LYS A 544 -0.53 50.50 -18.39
CA LYS A 544 -1.71 51.15 -18.98
C LYS A 544 -2.31 52.27 -18.11
N MET A 545 -1.95 53.51 -18.39
CA MET A 545 -2.89 54.60 -18.70
C MET A 545 -2.11 55.62 -19.53
N VAL A 546 -2.40 55.66 -20.83
CA VAL A 546 -2.20 56.88 -21.63
C VAL A 546 -3.54 57.61 -21.55
N GLU A 547 -3.49 58.91 -21.30
CA GLU A 547 -4.68 59.75 -21.29
C GLU A 547 -5.16 59.97 -22.73
N ASP A 548 -6.41 59.61 -23.00
CA ASP A 548 -7.16 60.16 -24.14
C ASP A 548 -8.16 61.17 -23.57
N ALA A 549 -7.97 62.45 -23.90
CA ALA A 549 -8.80 63.54 -23.42
C ALA A 549 -9.14 64.51 -24.55
N HIS A 550 -10.42 64.92 -24.59
CA HIS A 550 -10.99 65.98 -25.42
C HIS A 550 -10.98 65.80 -26.95
N SER A 551 -12.14 65.40 -27.46
CA SER A 551 -12.70 65.94 -28.71
C SER A 551 -14.21 65.97 -28.62
N GLN A 552 -14.80 67.17 -28.53
CA GLN A 552 -16.22 67.38 -28.80
C GLN A 552 -16.40 67.63 -30.30
N SER A 553 -17.39 67.02 -30.92
CA SER A 553 -18.18 67.59 -32.02
C SER A 553 -19.33 66.66 -32.38
N GLU A 554 -20.31 67.19 -33.09
CA GLU A 554 -21.56 66.51 -33.38
C GLU A 554 -21.58 65.84 -34.76
N HIS A 555 -22.62 65.02 -34.94
CA HIS A 555 -23.32 64.82 -36.21
C HIS A 555 -22.75 63.86 -37.28
N GLU A 556 -23.73 63.42 -38.10
CA GLU A 556 -23.63 62.74 -39.39
C GLU A 556 -23.24 61.24 -39.43
N LYS A 557 -24.10 60.50 -40.15
CA LYS A 557 -23.90 59.14 -40.68
C LYS A 557 -23.42 59.32 -42.17
N PRO A 558 -23.37 58.32 -43.09
CA PRO A 558 -23.68 56.90 -42.95
C PRO A 558 -22.78 55.91 -43.76
N THR A 559 -23.18 54.63 -43.66
CA THR A 559 -23.22 53.60 -44.73
C THR A 559 -22.28 52.38 -44.66
N LYS A 560 -22.90 51.21 -44.90
CA LYS A 560 -22.43 50.02 -45.66
C LYS A 560 -21.08 49.40 -45.22
N ARG A 561 -20.99 48.08 -45.02
CA ARG A 561 -21.53 46.99 -45.88
C ARG A 561 -21.56 45.66 -45.12
N GLN A 562 -22.09 44.60 -45.77
CA GLN A 562 -22.37 43.24 -45.25
C GLN A 562 -23.62 43.17 -44.34
N LYS A 563 -24.40 42.08 -44.29
CA LYS A 563 -24.33 40.81 -45.05
C LYS A 563 -25.73 40.38 -45.54
N LYS A 564 -25.79 39.54 -46.58
CA LYS A 564 -27.01 39.08 -47.26
C LYS A 564 -27.82 38.11 -46.37
N ALA A 565 -29.16 38.15 -46.47
CA ALA A 565 -30.08 37.46 -45.55
C ALA A 565 -30.67 36.15 -46.08
N LYS A 566 -31.08 35.30 -45.14
CA LYS A 566 -32.22 34.36 -45.13
C LYS A 566 -32.56 34.18 -43.62
N LEU A 567 -33.77 34.37 -43.09
CA LEU A 567 -35.02 33.62 -43.33
C LEU A 567 -34.75 32.09 -43.26
N GLU A 568 -35.46 31.28 -42.47
CA GLU A 568 -36.81 31.33 -41.88
C GLU A 568 -36.78 30.74 -40.42
N ASP A 569 -37.56 31.07 -39.36
CA ASP A 569 -38.54 32.13 -38.99
C ASP A 569 -38.82 32.15 -37.43
N ALA A 570 -39.87 32.87 -36.96
CA ALA A 570 -40.66 32.90 -35.68
C ALA A 570 -40.37 31.96 -34.46
N ALA A 571 -40.60 32.34 -33.18
CA ALA A 571 -41.01 33.62 -32.54
C ALA A 571 -40.94 33.60 -30.98
N THR A 572 -40.70 34.78 -30.36
CA THR A 572 -41.14 35.23 -28.99
C THR A 572 -40.68 34.44 -27.72
N LYS A 573 -40.47 35.02 -26.51
CA LYS A 573 -40.55 36.40 -25.98
C LYS A 573 -39.81 36.49 -24.62
N HIS A 574 -39.08 37.59 -24.35
CA HIS A 574 -38.59 38.09 -23.04
C HIS A 574 -37.77 37.14 -22.11
N GLY A 575 -36.90 37.61 -21.21
CA GLY A 575 -36.38 38.97 -21.00
C GLY A 575 -35.61 39.10 -19.67
N ASN A 576 -34.58 39.96 -19.65
CA ASN A 576 -33.67 40.29 -18.53
C ASN A 576 -32.77 39.15 -17.99
N LYS A 577 -31.44 39.26 -17.77
CA LYS A 577 -30.45 40.36 -17.56
C LYS A 577 -30.25 40.77 -16.09
N LYS A 578 -28.97 40.77 -15.66
CA LYS A 578 -28.40 41.35 -14.41
C LYS A 578 -28.79 40.62 -13.09
N GLU A 579 -27.97 40.61 -12.02
CA GLU A 579 -26.55 41.02 -11.84
C GLU A 579 -25.85 40.24 -10.69
N LYS A 580 -24.63 40.67 -10.33
CA LYS A 580 -23.73 40.09 -9.32
C LYS A 580 -24.19 40.34 -7.88
N GLY A 581 -24.10 39.31 -7.03
CA GLY A 581 -23.28 39.28 -5.80
C GLY A 581 -23.69 40.09 -4.56
N SER A 582 -23.51 39.47 -3.38
CA SER A 582 -23.21 40.12 -2.10
C SER A 582 -22.51 39.11 -1.14
N THR A 583 -21.97 39.58 -0.02
CA THR A 583 -21.18 38.79 0.96
C THR A 583 -21.73 38.89 2.40
N HIS A 584 -21.14 38.09 3.29
CA HIS A 584 -21.09 38.22 4.76
C HIS A 584 -22.17 37.60 5.69
N THR A 585 -21.71 36.58 6.43
CA THR A 585 -21.80 36.33 7.89
C THR A 585 -23.11 35.96 8.62
N HIS A 586 -22.98 34.87 9.40
CA HIS A 586 -23.56 34.55 10.72
C HIS A 586 -25.05 34.84 11.01
N GLY A 587 -25.80 33.74 11.23
CA GLY A 587 -27.04 33.71 12.01
C GLY A 587 -27.45 32.27 12.32
N ILE A 588 -27.62 31.92 13.60
CA ILE A 588 -28.16 30.64 14.07
C ILE A 588 -29.66 30.81 14.33
N PRO A 589 -30.50 29.87 13.86
CA PRO A 589 -31.56 29.35 14.71
C PRO A 589 -31.71 27.82 14.67
N GLU A 590 -32.59 27.31 15.54
CA GLU A 590 -32.78 25.91 15.93
C GLU A 590 -33.64 25.04 14.95
N PRO A 591 -33.80 23.72 15.19
CA PRO A 591 -34.14 22.76 14.13
C PRO A 591 -35.63 22.68 13.72
N GLY A 592 -35.86 22.37 12.44
CA GLY A 592 -37.20 22.24 11.85
C GLY A 592 -37.39 20.97 11.01
N ILE A 593 -38.02 19.96 11.63
CA ILE A 593 -38.94 18.93 11.10
C ILE A 593 -38.70 18.36 9.68
N ILE A 594 -38.60 17.03 9.64
CA ILE A 594 -38.56 16.13 8.47
C ILE A 594 -39.56 16.51 7.36
N ARG A 595 -39.08 16.62 6.12
CA ARG A 595 -39.91 16.34 4.93
C ARG A 595 -39.11 15.73 3.78
N ALA A 596 -39.51 14.55 3.33
CA ALA A 596 -38.88 13.88 2.19
C ALA A 596 -39.26 14.57 0.86
N GLY A 597 -38.29 14.70 -0.06
CA GLY A 597 -38.48 15.29 -1.38
C GLY A 597 -37.59 14.64 -2.43
N GLN A 598 -38.16 13.79 -3.29
CA GLN A 598 -37.44 13.16 -4.39
C GLN A 598 -37.28 14.11 -5.58
N THR A 599 -36.05 14.47 -5.93
CA THR A 599 -35.72 14.95 -7.30
C THR A 599 -34.37 14.41 -7.77
N SER A 600 -34.38 13.18 -8.30
CA SER A 600 -33.21 12.65 -9.02
C SER A 600 -33.10 13.33 -10.40
N ARG A 601 -31.91 13.83 -10.74
CA ARG A 601 -31.62 14.32 -12.10
C ARG A 601 -30.28 13.76 -12.59
N LYS A 602 -30.29 13.33 -13.85
CA LYS A 602 -29.14 12.87 -14.64
C LYS A 602 -28.00 13.90 -14.57
N GLY A 603 -26.72 13.53 -14.54
CA GLY A 603 -26.11 12.20 -14.62
C GLY A 603 -24.87 12.23 -15.52
N TYR A 604 -23.82 11.48 -15.16
CA TYR A 604 -22.60 11.33 -15.97
C TYR A 604 -22.37 9.87 -16.33
N VAL A 605 -21.91 9.63 -17.56
CA VAL A 605 -21.71 8.28 -18.12
C VAL A 605 -20.32 7.78 -17.76
N SER A 606 -20.26 6.80 -16.84
CA SER A 606 -19.07 5.96 -16.68
C SER A 606 -19.11 4.78 -17.64
N ALA A 607 -17.97 4.44 -18.24
CA ALA A 607 -17.88 3.36 -19.23
C ALA A 607 -18.15 1.98 -18.59
N PRO A 608 -18.81 1.05 -19.32
CA PRO A 608 -19.07 -0.30 -18.82
C PRO A 608 -17.78 -1.13 -18.79
N TYR A 609 -17.36 -1.55 -17.60
CA TYR A 609 -16.28 -2.51 -17.40
C TYR A 609 -16.80 -3.93 -17.67
N GLN A 610 -16.28 -4.64 -18.66
CA GLN A 610 -16.69 -6.02 -18.95
C GLN A 610 -16.17 -7.00 -17.88
N PRO A 611 -17.03 -7.86 -17.30
CA PRO A 611 -16.58 -9.07 -16.62
C PRO A 611 -16.23 -10.13 -17.68
N GLY A 612 -14.97 -10.56 -17.72
CA GLY A 612 -14.56 -11.68 -18.56
C GLY A 612 -15.05 -13.01 -17.98
N LEU A 613 -15.99 -13.67 -18.66
CA LEU A 613 -16.40 -15.05 -18.43
C LEU A 613 -16.33 -15.80 -19.76
N GLY A 614 -15.64 -16.94 -19.78
CA GLY A 614 -15.44 -17.74 -21.00
C GLY A 614 -14.42 -18.85 -20.79
N GLY A 615 -14.90 -20.06 -20.49
CA GLY A 615 -14.12 -21.29 -20.30
C GLY A 615 -15.10 -22.44 -20.14
N GLU A 616 -15.26 -23.25 -21.18
CA GLU A 616 -16.53 -23.92 -21.47
C GLU A 616 -16.56 -25.42 -21.15
N SER A 617 -17.69 -25.88 -20.60
CA SER A 617 -18.29 -27.22 -20.81
C SER A 617 -19.63 -27.29 -20.05
N GLY A 618 -20.74 -27.81 -20.60
CA GLY A 618 -20.94 -28.33 -21.95
C GLY A 618 -21.94 -29.49 -21.98
N SER A 619 -23.25 -29.21 -21.91
CA SER A 619 -24.31 -30.20 -22.22
C SER A 619 -25.62 -29.49 -22.55
N GLY A 620 -26.35 -29.96 -23.55
CA GLY A 620 -27.57 -29.32 -24.06
C GLY A 620 -28.85 -30.11 -23.82
N THR A 621 -29.99 -29.56 -24.26
CA THR A 621 -31.28 -30.26 -24.33
C THR A 621 -32.02 -29.81 -25.59
N VAL A 622 -32.92 -30.65 -26.12
CA VAL A 622 -33.29 -30.65 -27.55
C VAL A 622 -34.80 -30.40 -27.76
N HIS A 623 -35.18 -30.08 -29.01
CA HIS A 623 -36.51 -30.06 -29.64
C HIS A 623 -37.20 -28.68 -29.76
N PRO A 624 -38.05 -28.47 -30.80
CA PRO A 624 -37.82 -28.84 -32.21
C PRO A 624 -38.16 -27.70 -33.20
N LEU A 625 -37.90 -27.91 -34.49
CA LEU A 625 -38.03 -26.92 -35.57
C LEU A 625 -38.90 -27.47 -36.73
N PRO A 626 -39.83 -26.70 -37.33
CA PRO A 626 -40.44 -27.01 -38.63
C PRO A 626 -39.68 -26.39 -39.83
N GLN A 627 -39.92 -26.92 -41.03
CA GLN A 627 -39.08 -26.80 -42.24
C GLN A 627 -39.22 -25.47 -43.03
N VAL A 628 -38.27 -25.23 -43.96
CA VAL A 628 -38.40 -24.77 -45.39
C VAL A 628 -37.13 -23.98 -45.81
N SER A 629 -36.59 -24.00 -47.05
CA SER A 629 -36.43 -25.03 -48.10
C SER A 629 -35.52 -24.50 -49.24
N LEU A 630 -34.42 -25.20 -49.57
CA LEU A 630 -33.73 -25.29 -50.89
C LEU A 630 -33.12 -24.06 -51.63
N ASN A 631 -32.15 -24.39 -52.52
CA ASN A 631 -31.55 -23.63 -53.65
C ASN A 631 -30.55 -22.47 -53.33
N HIS A 632 -29.49 -22.21 -54.11
CA HIS A 632 -28.93 -22.88 -55.31
C HIS A 632 -27.40 -22.59 -55.50
N ILE A 633 -26.75 -23.27 -56.45
CA ILE A 633 -25.34 -23.12 -56.89
C ILE A 633 -25.36 -22.67 -58.38
N PRO A 634 -24.58 -21.66 -58.84
CA PRO A 634 -23.42 -21.91 -59.74
C PRO A 634 -22.24 -20.89 -59.69
N PRO A 635 -21.11 -21.10 -60.43
CA PRO A 635 -19.79 -20.46 -60.19
C PRO A 635 -19.08 -19.87 -61.46
N VAL A 636 -17.72 -19.73 -61.43
CA VAL A 636 -16.73 -19.74 -62.56
C VAL A 636 -16.24 -18.39 -63.20
N ILE A 637 -14.97 -17.97 -62.92
CA ILE A 637 -13.72 -17.88 -63.78
C ILE A 637 -13.84 -17.22 -65.21
N PRO A 638 -12.84 -16.57 -65.91
CA PRO A 638 -11.52 -15.92 -65.57
C PRO A 638 -11.10 -14.60 -66.35
N ASP A 639 -9.85 -14.13 -66.10
CA ASP A 639 -8.78 -13.70 -67.06
C ASP A 639 -8.54 -12.22 -67.54
N GLN A 640 -7.28 -12.02 -67.99
CA GLN A 640 -6.65 -11.05 -68.91
C GLN A 640 -6.00 -9.72 -68.43
N ARG A 641 -4.67 -9.82 -68.21
CA ARG A 641 -3.56 -9.14 -68.94
C ARG A 641 -3.73 -7.69 -69.43
N PHE A 642 -2.70 -6.85 -69.19
CA PHE A 642 -2.01 -6.06 -70.24
C PHE A 642 -0.60 -5.61 -69.77
N ILE A 643 0.28 -5.14 -70.68
CA ILE A 643 1.70 -4.78 -70.42
C ILE A 643 2.05 -3.38 -71.03
N PRO A 644 3.30 -2.89 -71.22
CA PRO A 644 3.74 -1.59 -70.66
C PRO A 644 4.14 -0.51 -71.70
N HIS A 645 4.63 0.67 -71.25
CA HIS A 645 5.64 1.60 -71.84
C HIS A 645 5.63 2.92 -71.03
N ALA A 646 6.55 3.90 -71.09
CA ALA A 646 8.02 3.98 -71.27
C ALA A 646 8.48 5.47 -71.12
N TYR A 647 9.81 5.76 -71.18
CA TYR A 647 10.45 7.10 -71.25
C TYR A 647 10.44 7.99 -69.97
N SER A 648 11.39 8.91 -69.68
CA SER A 648 12.66 9.28 -70.37
C SER A 648 13.77 9.79 -69.40
N SER A 649 14.93 10.21 -69.95
CA SER A 649 16.15 10.75 -69.33
C SER A 649 16.03 12.21 -68.81
N VAL A 650 17.02 12.87 -68.15
CA VAL A 650 18.37 13.37 -68.59
C VAL A 650 19.27 13.55 -67.33
N GLN A 651 20.44 12.90 -67.18
CA GLN A 651 21.86 13.35 -67.41
C GLN A 651 22.30 14.71 -66.79
N GLY A 652 23.56 14.95 -66.37
CA GLY A 652 24.81 14.15 -66.29
C GLY A 652 25.57 14.46 -64.97
N GLY A 653 26.75 13.92 -64.60
CA GLY A 653 28.06 13.77 -65.29
C GLY A 653 29.09 14.65 -64.52
N TYR A 654 30.22 14.19 -63.97
CA TYR A 654 31.30 13.38 -64.56
C TYR A 654 32.24 12.68 -63.53
N LYS A 655 32.93 11.61 -64.00
CA LYS A 655 34.31 11.14 -63.66
C LYS A 655 34.67 10.61 -62.25
N TYR A 656 34.72 9.27 -62.17
CA TYR A 656 35.61 8.44 -61.34
C TYR A 656 37.09 8.45 -61.88
N PRO A 657 38.14 8.03 -61.12
CA PRO A 657 38.47 6.59 -60.93
C PRO A 657 39.11 6.16 -59.59
N LEU A 658 38.72 4.95 -59.12
CA LEU A 658 39.54 3.87 -58.48
C LEU A 658 40.36 4.19 -57.18
N SER A 659 40.55 3.26 -56.22
CA SER A 659 40.62 1.80 -56.33
C SER A 659 40.01 1.00 -55.14
N ALA A 660 39.78 -0.29 -55.44
CA ALA A 660 39.73 -1.52 -54.62
C ALA A 660 40.35 -1.50 -53.19
N GLN A 661 40.00 -2.41 -52.26
CA GLN A 661 39.50 -3.81 -52.31
C GLN A 661 38.33 -4.00 -51.30
N SER A 662 37.29 -4.86 -51.41
CA SER A 662 37.02 -6.25 -51.88
C SER A 662 36.84 -7.25 -50.71
N PHE A 663 35.92 -8.23 -50.89
CA PHE A 663 35.34 -9.19 -49.90
C PHE A 663 34.25 -8.61 -48.97
N ALA A 664 32.95 -8.97 -49.00
CA ALA A 664 32.14 -10.12 -49.48
C ALA A 664 31.89 -11.23 -48.44
N GLY A 665 30.61 -11.60 -48.26
CA GLY A 665 30.10 -12.52 -47.22
C GLY A 665 28.90 -11.90 -46.46
N ALA A 666 27.71 -11.76 -47.04
CA ALA A 666 26.70 -12.81 -47.31
C ALA A 666 25.79 -13.14 -46.09
N SER A 667 24.61 -12.51 -46.09
CA SER A 667 23.28 -13.03 -45.65
C SER A 667 23.17 -13.98 -44.43
N GLY A 668 22.44 -13.56 -43.40
CA GLY A 668 22.04 -14.43 -42.29
C GLY A 668 20.96 -13.83 -41.38
N SER A 669 19.72 -13.67 -41.86
CA SER A 669 18.60 -13.17 -41.06
C SER A 669 18.00 -14.26 -40.17
N GLY A 670 18.12 -14.11 -38.83
CA GLY A 670 17.52 -15.04 -37.87
C GLY A 670 17.14 -14.35 -36.56
N THR A 671 15.85 -14.12 -36.34
CA THR A 671 15.32 -13.55 -35.08
C THR A 671 15.18 -14.64 -34.02
N GLY A 672 16.01 -14.59 -32.98
CA GLY A 672 15.90 -15.46 -31.81
C GLY A 672 15.94 -14.66 -30.50
N PHE A 673 14.84 -14.63 -29.77
CA PHE A 673 14.81 -14.11 -28.40
C PHE A 673 15.40 -15.16 -27.44
N GLY A 674 16.70 -15.03 -27.13
CA GLY A 674 17.37 -15.78 -26.07
C GLY A 674 17.60 -14.88 -24.85
N GLY A 675 17.12 -15.31 -23.68
CA GLY A 675 17.38 -14.60 -22.42
C GLY A 675 18.80 -14.86 -21.93
N GLY A 676 19.56 -13.79 -21.66
CA GLY A 676 20.86 -13.84 -21.01
C GLY A 676 20.86 -12.97 -19.76
N GLY A 677 21.17 -13.56 -18.59
CA GLY A 677 21.32 -12.81 -17.35
C GLY A 677 22.67 -12.10 -17.30
N PHE A 678 22.69 -10.84 -16.85
CA PHE A 678 23.92 -10.08 -16.65
C PHE A 678 24.25 -9.95 -15.17
N THR A 679 25.23 -10.73 -14.72
CA THR A 679 25.94 -10.51 -13.46
C THR A 679 26.99 -9.42 -13.65
N ASN A 680 26.66 -8.17 -13.32
CA ASN A 680 27.67 -7.10 -13.27
C ASN A 680 28.35 -7.09 -11.91
N ALA A 681 29.61 -7.54 -11.88
CA ALA A 681 30.52 -7.29 -10.78
C ALA A 681 31.36 -6.04 -11.10
N SER A 682 31.24 -5.01 -10.27
CA SER A 682 32.08 -3.81 -10.30
C SER A 682 32.44 -3.44 -8.86
N GLY A 683 33.57 -3.97 -8.38
CA GLY A 683 34.08 -3.64 -7.05
C GLY A 683 34.75 -2.27 -7.08
N GLU A 684 34.15 -1.29 -6.40
CA GLU A 684 34.83 -0.04 -6.07
C GLU A 684 35.57 -0.18 -4.74
N ARG A 685 36.77 0.40 -4.70
CA ARG A 685 37.72 0.28 -3.60
C ARG A 685 37.63 1.55 -2.76
N LEU A 686 36.99 1.45 -1.60
CA LEU A 686 36.96 2.53 -0.61
C LEU A 686 38.33 2.59 0.06
N ASP A 687 39.09 3.65 -0.22
CA ASP A 687 40.30 3.99 0.52
C ASP A 687 39.93 4.60 1.88
N ASP A 688 40.62 4.16 2.93
CA ASP A 688 40.34 4.49 4.32
C ASP A 688 40.97 5.84 4.70
N LEU A 689 40.14 6.79 5.16
CA LEU A 689 40.56 8.12 5.61
C LEU A 689 40.09 8.34 7.05
N SER A 690 40.92 7.91 7.99
CA SER A 690 40.75 8.15 9.42
C SER A 690 41.07 9.60 9.80
N GLU A 691 40.11 10.30 10.42
CA GLU A 691 40.35 11.59 11.08
C GLU A 691 41.18 11.41 12.38
N PRO A 692 42.19 12.25 12.66
CA PRO A 692 42.94 12.20 13.91
C PRO A 692 42.24 12.97 15.05
N GLU A 693 42.25 12.42 16.26
CA GLU A 693 41.75 13.12 17.45
C GLU A 693 42.63 14.34 17.82
N PRO A 694 42.03 15.43 18.35
CA PRO A 694 42.76 16.58 18.85
C PRO A 694 43.31 16.32 20.27
N GLY A 695 44.61 16.06 20.38
CA GLY A 695 45.29 15.99 21.69
C GLY A 695 45.49 17.35 22.34
N GLU A 696 45.24 17.45 23.65
CA GLU A 696 45.73 18.55 24.49
C GLU A 696 47.27 18.52 24.61
N VAL A 697 47.91 19.68 24.81
CA VAL A 697 48.88 19.95 25.90
C VAL A 697 49.55 21.34 25.73
N VAL A 698 49.60 22.11 26.84
CA VAL A 698 50.07 23.51 27.01
C VAL A 698 49.15 24.59 26.42
#